data_AF-A0AAD2CVR1-F1
#
_entry.id   AF-A0AAD2CVR1-F1
#
_cell.length_a   1.000
_cell.length_b   1.000
_cell.length_c   1.000
_cell.angle_alpha   90.00
_cell.angle_beta   90.00
_cell.angle_gamma   90.00
#
_symmetry.space_group_name_H-M   'P 1'
#
loop_
_entity.id
_entity.type
_entity.pdbx_description
1 polymer ?
#
loop_
_entity_poly.entity_id
_entity_poly.type
_entity_poly.pdbx_seq_one_letter_code
_entity_poly.pdbx_strand_id
1 'polypeptide(L)'
;MQSKRGASSHSRSSRRKGGDCQTLKVIGMFSAVSSSLSLTMLVTFVVALAIVPGINGFLPSSQRIQPSSTVTPCPHGPTSYFSSARFAAIDDDDDDDDNDDDDYGFSPEANMLENFAASSKKAENMFMDGQLGINLEIEPMTKEEAEELKKEAKKMIEEKFDETIKEMEGIREKTKEEIAKLKETQEMRSQLEAQVQSQELMAKIDKLTNNFMQSTQDARKSTKLAAAADKATAQSGQGVEMGTWGVLGDRNVLTGAGFLGSIASSKLGGGAASMDGSSSTSISSLESSTQVTTNRILVIADVKGDPVAKALLPSLKEALETKTRIPNLEIEVLAPSATMPLGANNAACVVLFLPSISQASSLNAIFDRLLRKTFNEGGQLGKPPTQLVAISTHGTSRYDQFPFNMQNMMGGGKLEKRSQIEEALIQIVRQRENPPPLDYIIIKVGEKNFVANGGSAGMQLLPDDVLEEATSVETATAAIVEAMAFQPFARNATLCLEGCVTNEQMEDPAFWDESFLPLEGPEVWRNTKSNKNKKDSGGTDLTNLGPSSRYNSLVEYVGEWAELLAETGKGLTTPILAARGIESKSSSLMQTQDGVRLLFLPTTTGKNYQSREEELKKEKSGKSGSGSQAPSASKASIDEKLRQTKRAKEGGIDVVVEVTKDDQLRVRARRCNYADDAVLKELSEETILKRLKDALEVWKNDHA
;
A
#
# COMPACT_ATOMS: atom_id res chain seq x y z
N MET A 1 31.48 -23.20 -51.57
CA MET A 1 32.24 -23.56 -52.80
C MET A 1 33.38 -24.49 -52.42
N GLN A 2 33.39 -25.68 -53.04
CA GLN A 2 34.48 -26.65 -53.29
C GLN A 2 35.78 -26.56 -52.45
N SER A 3 36.07 -27.57 -51.60
CA SER A 3 36.80 -28.82 -51.93
C SER A 3 38.33 -28.70 -51.84
N LYS A 4 38.94 -29.33 -50.82
CA LYS A 4 39.87 -30.48 -51.00
C LYS A 4 40.62 -30.83 -49.70
N ARG A 5 40.48 -32.11 -49.34
CA ARG A 5 41.44 -33.09 -48.77
C ARG A 5 42.76 -32.57 -48.20
N GLY A 6 43.01 -32.94 -46.94
CA GLY A 6 44.35 -33.10 -46.37
C GLY A 6 44.32 -34.12 -45.24
N ALA A 7 44.81 -35.33 -45.51
CA ALA A 7 45.03 -36.37 -44.51
C ALA A 7 46.45 -36.22 -43.94
N SER A 8 46.61 -36.30 -42.61
CA SER A 8 47.89 -36.69 -42.01
C SER A 8 47.67 -37.50 -40.74
N SER A 9 48.13 -38.74 -40.80
CA SER A 9 48.38 -39.70 -39.73
C SER A 9 49.49 -39.27 -38.78
N HIS A 10 49.40 -39.63 -37.48
CA HIS A 10 50.42 -40.12 -36.53
C HIS A 10 49.76 -40.21 -35.13
N SER A 11 49.30 -41.37 -34.65
CA SER A 11 50.01 -42.42 -33.90
C SER A 11 50.58 -41.99 -32.51
N ARG A 12 49.93 -42.49 -31.45
CA ARG A 12 50.44 -42.98 -30.14
C ARG A 12 49.26 -43.02 -29.14
N SER A 13 48.62 -44.16 -28.87
CA SER A 13 49.04 -45.27 -28.00
C SER A 13 49.45 -44.86 -26.58
N SER A 14 48.51 -44.94 -25.63
CA SER A 14 48.80 -45.55 -24.32
C SER A 14 47.56 -46.19 -23.70
N ARG A 15 47.64 -47.53 -23.59
CA ARG A 15 46.79 -48.43 -22.79
C ARG A 15 46.83 -48.10 -21.30
N ARG A 16 45.69 -48.26 -20.61
CA ARG A 16 45.52 -48.96 -19.30
C ARG A 16 44.03 -49.36 -19.22
N LYS A 17 43.71 -50.66 -19.38
CA LYS A 17 43.32 -51.61 -18.30
C LYS A 17 42.25 -50.99 -17.38
N GLY A 18 40.99 -51.42 -17.36
CA GLY A 18 40.49 -52.81 -17.35
C GLY A 18 40.06 -53.13 -15.92
N GLY A 19 38.75 -53.15 -15.68
CA GLY A 19 38.13 -53.43 -14.40
C GLY A 19 36.66 -53.76 -14.61
N ASP A 20 36.39 -55.04 -14.86
CA ASP A 20 35.07 -55.63 -14.95
C ASP A 20 34.32 -55.50 -13.61
N CYS A 21 33.04 -55.13 -13.64
CA CYS A 21 32.11 -55.48 -12.57
C CYS A 21 30.84 -56.07 -13.18
N GLN A 22 30.58 -57.31 -12.80
CA GLN A 22 29.60 -58.20 -13.39
C GLN A 22 28.16 -57.79 -13.06
N THR A 23 27.34 -58.01 -14.08
CA THR A 23 25.88 -58.15 -14.12
C THR A 23 25.27 -59.01 -12.99
N LEU A 24 24.17 -58.52 -12.42
CA LEU A 24 23.07 -59.35 -11.92
C LEU A 24 21.75 -58.84 -12.50
N LYS A 25 21.29 -59.55 -13.54
CA LYS A 25 19.92 -59.51 -14.07
C LYS A 25 19.04 -60.36 -13.16
N VAL A 26 18.02 -59.79 -12.55
CA VAL A 26 16.88 -60.54 -12.02
C VAL A 26 15.67 -60.26 -12.90
N ILE A 27 15.23 -61.31 -13.59
CA ILE A 27 14.02 -61.41 -14.37
C ILE A 27 12.87 -61.67 -13.39
N GLY A 28 11.80 -60.89 -13.46
CA GLY A 28 10.56 -61.13 -12.75
C GLY A 28 9.38 -60.65 -13.59
N MET A 29 8.89 -61.54 -14.45
CA MET A 29 7.59 -61.43 -15.12
C MET A 29 6.48 -61.29 -14.06
N PHE A 30 5.51 -60.39 -14.26
CA PHE A 30 4.09 -60.75 -14.15
C PHE A 30 3.22 -59.75 -14.90
N SER A 31 2.40 -60.32 -15.77
CA SER A 31 1.45 -59.68 -16.67
C SER A 31 0.22 -59.16 -15.92
N ALA A 32 -0.40 -58.15 -16.53
CA ALA A 32 -1.72 -57.61 -16.27
C ALA A 32 -2.82 -58.66 -16.03
N VAL A 33 -3.73 -58.34 -15.10
CA VAL A 33 -5.16 -58.68 -15.17
C VAL A 33 -5.94 -57.45 -14.70
N SER A 34 -6.76 -56.93 -15.60
CA SER A 34 -7.80 -55.94 -15.33
C SER A 34 -9.08 -56.64 -14.85
N SER A 35 -9.85 -55.90 -14.05
CA SER A 35 -11.32 -55.88 -13.98
C SER A 35 -12.02 -56.56 -12.78
N SER A 36 -12.82 -55.72 -12.11
CA SER A 36 -14.10 -55.98 -11.42
C SER A 36 -14.11 -56.30 -9.91
N LEU A 37 -15.20 -55.85 -9.29
CA LEU A 37 -15.65 -55.93 -7.88
C LEU A 37 -15.08 -54.85 -6.92
N SER A 38 -15.85 -54.23 -6.04
CA SER A 38 -17.30 -54.10 -5.86
C SER A 38 -17.51 -53.03 -4.79
N LEU A 39 -18.58 -52.27 -4.96
CA LEU A 39 -19.11 -51.23 -4.10
C LEU A 39 -19.56 -51.81 -2.72
N THR A 40 -18.64 -52.19 -1.82
CA THR A 40 -19.01 -52.83 -0.53
C THR A 40 -17.99 -52.60 0.62
N MET A 41 -17.35 -51.43 0.71
CA MET A 41 -16.41 -51.13 1.82
C MET A 41 -16.58 -49.72 2.44
N LEU A 42 -17.76 -49.12 2.30
CA LEU A 42 -18.06 -47.79 2.89
C LEU A 42 -19.14 -47.81 3.98
N VAL A 43 -19.67 -48.98 4.35
CA VAL A 43 -20.78 -49.10 5.33
C VAL A 43 -20.37 -49.79 6.64
N THR A 44 -19.16 -50.36 6.75
CA THR A 44 -18.74 -51.11 7.95
C THR A 44 -17.87 -50.31 8.93
N PHE A 45 -17.55 -49.04 8.65
CA PHE A 45 -16.65 -48.24 9.50
C PHE A 45 -17.37 -47.29 10.48
N VAL A 46 -18.70 -47.24 10.46
CA VAL A 46 -19.48 -46.28 11.30
C VAL A 46 -20.09 -46.91 12.56
N VAL A 47 -19.92 -48.22 12.82
CA VAL A 47 -20.62 -48.90 13.94
C VAL A 47 -19.70 -49.51 15.02
N ALA A 48 -18.37 -49.34 14.95
CA ALA A 48 -17.43 -49.98 15.90
C ALA A 48 -16.69 -49.03 16.86
N LEU A 49 -17.33 -47.94 17.31
CA LEU A 49 -16.76 -47.05 18.35
C LEU A 49 -17.77 -46.69 19.44
N ALA A 50 -18.50 -47.68 19.94
CA ALA A 50 -19.18 -47.58 21.21
C ALA A 50 -19.10 -48.90 21.96
N ILE A 51 -18.76 -48.82 23.25
CA ILE A 51 -19.00 -49.81 24.33
C ILE A 51 -17.76 -50.66 24.76
N VAL A 52 -17.21 -50.22 25.92
CA VAL A 52 -16.78 -51.00 27.12
C VAL A 52 -15.28 -51.13 27.45
N PRO A 53 -14.91 -51.10 28.76
CA PRO A 53 -13.71 -50.47 29.29
C PRO A 53 -12.73 -51.43 29.97
N GLY A 54 -11.51 -50.93 30.24
CA GLY A 54 -10.77 -51.23 31.47
C GLY A 54 -9.49 -52.05 31.37
N ILE A 55 -8.53 -51.59 32.19
CA ILE A 55 -7.50 -52.33 32.95
C ILE A 55 -6.05 -52.32 32.40
N ASN A 56 -5.19 -51.68 33.22
CA ASN A 56 -3.72 -51.76 33.37
C ASN A 56 -2.85 -51.28 32.19
N GLY A 57 -1.93 -50.32 32.32
CA GLY A 57 -1.26 -49.71 33.47
C GLY A 57 0.23 -49.66 33.17
N PHE A 58 0.85 -48.48 33.10
CA PHE A 58 2.29 -48.26 33.35
C PHE A 58 2.56 -46.76 33.46
N LEU A 59 3.00 -46.33 34.65
CA LEU A 59 3.45 -44.97 34.98
C LEU A 59 4.85 -44.72 34.39
N PRO A 60 5.27 -43.44 34.24
CA PRO A 60 6.15 -42.94 35.30
C PRO A 60 5.84 -41.51 35.79
N SER A 61 5.84 -41.41 37.13
CA SER A 61 6.37 -40.34 38.00
C SER A 61 6.05 -38.86 37.72
N SER A 62 5.10 -38.35 38.52
CA SER A 62 5.03 -36.96 38.99
C SER A 62 6.22 -36.57 39.88
N GLN A 63 6.80 -35.40 39.63
CA GLN A 63 7.38 -34.51 40.66
C GLN A 63 6.59 -33.20 40.60
N ARG A 64 5.61 -33.02 41.49
CA ARG A 64 5.72 -32.29 42.77
C ARG A 64 6.07 -30.80 42.58
N ILE A 65 5.00 -30.01 42.52
CA ILE A 65 4.97 -28.57 42.73
C ILE A 65 5.48 -28.25 44.15
N GLN A 66 6.41 -27.31 44.27
CA GLN A 66 6.61 -26.50 45.46
C GLN A 66 6.61 -25.01 45.05
N PRO A 67 5.87 -24.14 45.76
CA PRO A 67 6.01 -22.70 45.65
C PRO A 67 7.10 -22.23 46.62
N SER A 68 8.18 -21.64 46.11
CA SER A 68 9.14 -20.90 46.93
C SER A 68 9.02 -19.41 46.64
N SER A 69 8.27 -18.73 47.50
CA SER A 69 8.42 -17.31 47.78
C SER A 69 9.79 -17.10 48.43
N THR A 70 10.59 -16.18 47.90
CA THR A 70 11.72 -15.60 48.63
C THR A 70 11.86 -14.14 48.25
N VAL A 71 11.11 -13.32 48.98
CA VAL A 71 11.36 -11.90 49.17
C VAL A 71 12.67 -11.78 49.95
N THR A 72 13.65 -11.05 49.42
CA THR A 72 14.73 -10.47 50.22
C THR A 72 15.15 -9.12 49.64
N PRO A 73 15.67 -8.21 50.49
CA PRO A 73 15.34 -6.80 50.45
C PRO A 73 16.47 -5.92 49.90
N CYS A 74 16.07 -4.73 49.46
CA CYS A 74 16.95 -3.60 49.21
C CYS A 74 17.83 -3.27 50.43
N PRO A 75 19.09 -2.85 50.23
CA PRO A 75 19.77 -1.97 51.15
C PRO A 75 19.73 -0.53 50.63
N HIS A 76 19.04 0.33 51.37
CA HIS A 76 19.26 1.78 51.33
C HIS A 76 20.62 2.12 51.95
N GLY A 77 21.34 3.07 51.34
CA GLY A 77 22.42 3.81 51.98
C GLY A 77 22.91 4.97 51.11
N PRO A 78 23.19 6.17 51.67
CA PRO A 78 22.97 7.46 51.01
C PRO A 78 24.25 8.24 50.66
N THR A 79 24.13 9.28 49.81
CA THR A 79 24.91 10.57 49.76
C THR A 79 24.69 11.21 48.37
N SER A 80 23.89 12.28 48.19
CA SER A 80 24.26 13.72 48.30
C SER A 80 25.50 14.08 47.47
N TYR A 81 25.50 14.89 46.39
CA TYR A 81 25.10 16.30 46.31
C TYR A 81 25.25 16.85 44.87
N PHE A 82 24.45 17.89 44.53
CA PHE A 82 24.62 18.94 43.49
C PHE A 82 24.57 18.53 42.00
N SER A 83 23.95 19.26 41.05
CA SER A 83 23.17 20.51 41.02
C SER A 83 22.63 20.70 39.58
N SER A 84 21.44 21.29 39.44
CA SER A 84 20.95 22.08 38.28
C SER A 84 20.79 21.35 36.92
N ALA A 85 19.68 21.42 36.18
CA ALA A 85 18.82 22.55 35.93
C ALA A 85 17.40 22.12 35.49
N ARG A 86 16.47 23.02 35.76
CA ARG A 86 15.04 23.04 35.42
C ARG A 86 14.79 22.93 33.92
N PHE A 87 13.82 22.14 33.51
CA PHE A 87 12.77 22.57 32.57
C PHE A 87 11.50 21.74 32.82
N ALA A 88 10.38 22.45 32.91
CA ALA A 88 9.07 21.95 33.30
C ALA A 88 8.46 21.07 32.19
N ALA A 89 8.02 19.87 32.56
CA ALA A 89 6.97 19.15 31.86
C ALA A 89 5.67 19.39 32.65
N ILE A 90 4.65 19.85 31.95
CA ILE A 90 3.27 19.89 32.44
C ILE A 90 2.72 18.49 32.15
N ASP A 91 2.53 17.73 33.22
CA ASP A 91 1.69 16.53 33.27
C ASP A 91 0.23 17.02 33.25
N ASP A 92 -0.52 16.63 32.22
CA ASP A 92 -1.99 16.63 32.23
C ASP A 92 -2.42 15.17 31.97
N ASP A 93 -2.18 14.34 32.97
CA ASP A 93 -2.96 13.13 33.24
C ASP A 93 -4.10 13.59 34.16
N ASP A 94 -5.35 13.57 33.71
CA ASP A 94 -6.56 13.38 34.51
C ASP A 94 -7.79 13.50 33.58
N ASP A 95 -8.55 12.40 33.50
CA ASP A 95 -10.02 12.35 33.55
C ASP A 95 -10.54 11.15 32.73
N ASP A 96 -10.41 9.99 33.39
CA ASP A 96 -11.46 8.97 33.40
C ASP A 96 -12.77 9.64 33.84
N ASP A 97 -13.78 9.68 32.98
CA ASP A 97 -15.16 9.79 33.43
C ASP A 97 -16.04 8.91 32.52
N ASP A 98 -16.24 7.71 33.03
CA ASP A 98 -17.43 6.90 32.83
C ASP A 98 -18.67 7.79 32.99
N ASN A 99 -19.49 7.91 31.95
CA ASN A 99 -20.91 8.16 32.14
C ASN A 99 -21.71 7.35 31.11
N ASP A 100 -22.31 6.30 31.68
CA ASP A 100 -23.47 5.59 31.18
C ASP A 100 -24.63 6.56 30.87
N ASP A 101 -25.49 6.06 29.98
CA ASP A 101 -26.92 6.38 29.86
C ASP A 101 -27.33 7.81 29.46
N ASP A 102 -27.96 7.93 28.28
CA ASP A 102 -29.37 8.30 28.18
C ASP A 102 -29.82 8.40 26.71
N ASP A 103 -30.55 7.36 26.30
CA ASP A 103 -31.40 7.32 25.11
C ASP A 103 -32.53 8.36 25.24
N TYR A 104 -32.30 9.56 24.72
CA TYR A 104 -33.35 10.59 24.55
C TYR A 104 -33.46 11.01 23.10
N GLY A 105 -34.38 10.34 22.38
CA GLY A 105 -34.90 10.81 21.10
C GLY A 105 -35.63 12.14 21.28
N PHE A 106 -34.98 13.25 20.92
CA PHE A 106 -35.58 14.57 20.92
C PHE A 106 -35.52 15.19 19.51
N SER A 107 -36.66 15.16 18.82
CA SER A 107 -36.90 15.86 17.55
C SER A 107 -37.07 17.37 17.82
N PRO A 108 -36.19 18.25 17.32
CA PRO A 108 -36.25 19.69 17.63
C PRO A 108 -37.32 20.46 16.86
N GLU A 109 -37.99 19.86 15.87
CA GLU A 109 -38.85 20.61 14.94
C GLU A 109 -40.30 20.81 15.43
N ALA A 110 -40.72 20.14 16.51
CA ALA A 110 -42.09 20.28 17.03
C ALA A 110 -42.28 21.48 17.99
N ASN A 111 -41.22 21.99 18.64
CA ASN A 111 -41.35 22.92 19.77
C ASN A 111 -41.36 24.43 19.45
N MET A 112 -41.09 24.84 18.19
CA MET A 112 -41.20 26.26 17.84
C MET A 112 -42.62 26.70 17.45
N LEU A 113 -43.42 25.81 16.85
CA LEU A 113 -44.80 26.15 16.47
C LEU A 113 -45.76 26.13 17.66
N GLU A 114 -45.50 25.29 18.67
CA GLU A 114 -46.38 25.14 19.83
C GLU A 114 -46.31 26.35 20.80
N ASN A 115 -45.17 27.04 20.85
CA ASN A 115 -44.99 28.23 21.70
C ASN A 115 -45.69 29.49 21.15
N PHE A 116 -45.92 29.59 19.84
CA PHE A 116 -46.70 30.69 19.25
C PHE A 116 -48.21 30.49 19.44
N ALA A 117 -48.69 29.24 19.39
CA ALA A 117 -50.10 28.94 19.65
C ALA A 117 -50.47 29.04 21.15
N ALA A 118 -49.52 28.73 22.06
CA ALA A 118 -49.73 28.85 23.50
C ALA A 118 -49.72 30.30 24.02
N SER A 119 -49.00 31.22 23.37
CA SER A 119 -48.99 32.63 23.76
C SER A 119 -50.25 33.40 23.35
N SER A 120 -51.02 32.90 22.37
CA SER A 120 -52.29 33.53 21.95
C SER A 120 -53.48 33.13 22.83
N LYS A 121 -53.44 31.97 23.51
CA LYS A 121 -54.53 31.50 24.37
C LYS A 121 -54.44 31.99 25.83
N LYS A 122 -53.33 32.63 26.22
CA LYS A 122 -53.15 33.20 27.57
C LYS A 122 -53.70 34.63 27.71
N ALA A 123 -54.06 35.29 26.61
CA ALA A 123 -54.65 36.62 26.62
C ALA A 123 -56.18 36.64 26.84
N GLU A 124 -56.88 35.52 26.64
CA GLU A 124 -58.35 35.45 26.85
C GLU A 124 -58.76 35.15 28.31
N ASN A 125 -57.85 34.75 29.19
CA ASN A 125 -58.16 34.38 30.59
C ASN A 125 -57.65 35.36 31.66
N MET A 126 -57.21 36.57 31.30
CA MET A 126 -56.85 37.62 32.28
C MET A 126 -57.89 38.76 32.39
N PHE A 127 -59.06 38.64 31.76
CA PHE A 127 -60.08 39.71 31.73
C PHE A 127 -61.37 39.42 32.51
N MET A 128 -61.38 38.41 33.40
CA MET A 128 -62.60 38.02 34.11
C MET A 128 -62.51 37.94 35.64
N ASP A 129 -61.48 38.50 36.28
CA ASP A 129 -61.49 38.64 37.74
C ASP A 129 -60.87 39.96 38.20
N GLY A 130 -61.67 40.78 38.90
CA GLY A 130 -61.16 41.68 39.94
C GLY A 130 -61.17 43.19 39.65
N GLN A 131 -62.30 43.81 40.01
CA GLN A 131 -62.37 45.07 40.78
C GLN A 131 -61.50 46.25 40.31
N LEU A 132 -62.05 47.07 39.41
CA LEU A 132 -61.81 48.51 39.43
C LEU A 132 -63.10 49.20 39.90
N GLY A 133 -63.14 49.55 41.18
CA GLY A 133 -64.25 50.23 41.83
C GLY A 133 -64.33 51.71 41.46
N ILE A 134 -64.79 51.99 40.24
CA ILE A 134 -65.23 53.33 39.84
C ILE A 134 -66.65 53.19 39.29
N ASN A 135 -67.63 53.49 40.13
CA ASN A 135 -69.04 53.48 39.78
C ASN A 135 -69.35 54.82 39.08
N LEU A 136 -69.19 54.87 37.76
CA LEU A 136 -69.65 56.00 36.95
C LEU A 136 -71.11 55.72 36.57
N GLU A 137 -72.04 56.43 37.21
CA GLU A 137 -73.41 56.60 36.73
C GLU A 137 -73.34 57.36 35.40
N ILE A 138 -73.23 56.61 34.31
CA ILE A 138 -73.37 57.14 32.96
C ILE A 138 -74.83 56.92 32.57
N GLU A 139 -75.56 58.02 32.36
CA GLU A 139 -76.91 58.00 31.80
C GLU A 139 -76.90 57.16 30.52
N PRO A 140 -77.89 56.25 30.30
CA PRO A 140 -77.87 55.33 29.18
C PRO A 140 -77.94 56.12 27.87
N MET A 141 -76.78 56.29 27.25
CA MET A 141 -76.62 56.90 25.93
C MET A 141 -77.60 56.22 24.98
N THR A 142 -78.34 57.02 24.23
CA THR A 142 -79.34 56.48 23.31
C THR A 142 -78.62 55.65 22.24
N LYS A 143 -79.28 54.60 21.72
CA LYS A 143 -78.64 53.69 20.75
C LYS A 143 -78.08 54.43 19.52
N GLU A 144 -78.66 55.57 19.18
CA GLU A 144 -78.23 56.42 18.06
C GLU A 144 -76.89 57.12 18.37
N GLU A 145 -76.72 57.70 19.56
CA GLU A 145 -75.47 58.35 19.98
C GLU A 145 -74.31 57.35 20.14
N ALA A 146 -74.60 56.13 20.60
CA ALA A 146 -73.61 55.08 20.71
C ALA A 146 -73.12 54.56 19.34
N GLU A 147 -74.00 54.54 18.33
CA GLU A 147 -73.62 54.20 16.96
C GLU A 147 -72.82 55.32 16.30
N GLU A 148 -73.16 56.58 16.57
CA GLU A 148 -72.41 57.75 16.07
C GLU A 148 -71.00 57.81 16.65
N LEU A 149 -70.84 57.61 17.97
CA LEU A 149 -69.53 57.53 18.63
C LEU A 149 -68.69 56.34 18.14
N LYS A 150 -69.31 55.18 17.88
CA LYS A 150 -68.60 54.05 17.29
C LYS A 150 -68.11 54.36 15.88
N LYS A 151 -68.92 55.07 15.10
CA LYS A 151 -68.57 55.46 13.72
C LYS A 151 -67.46 56.51 13.72
N GLU A 152 -67.50 57.48 14.63
CA GLU A 152 -66.46 58.50 14.78
C GLU A 152 -65.14 57.89 15.30
N ALA A 153 -65.20 57.03 16.32
CA ALA A 153 -64.04 56.31 16.82
C ALA A 153 -63.42 55.42 15.75
N LYS A 154 -64.23 54.70 14.97
CA LYS A 154 -63.74 53.87 13.87
C LYS A 154 -63.04 54.72 12.80
N LYS A 155 -63.61 55.88 12.45
CA LYS A 155 -63.01 56.81 11.48
C LYS A 155 -61.68 57.37 11.99
N MET A 156 -61.60 57.78 13.25
CA MET A 156 -60.36 58.30 13.84
C MET A 156 -59.26 57.21 13.92
N ILE A 157 -59.67 55.97 14.20
CA ILE A 157 -58.77 54.81 14.21
C ILE A 157 -58.26 54.52 12.80
N GLU A 158 -59.14 54.51 11.79
CA GLU A 158 -58.76 54.31 10.39
C GLU A 158 -57.78 55.40 9.91
N GLU A 159 -58.03 56.69 10.21
CA GLU A 159 -57.13 57.79 9.86
C GLU A 159 -55.74 57.64 10.53
N LYS A 160 -55.68 57.19 11.79
CA LYS A 160 -54.41 56.94 12.49
C LYS A 160 -53.69 55.69 11.99
N PHE A 161 -54.42 54.65 11.60
CA PHE A 161 -53.81 53.48 10.96
C PHE A 161 -53.23 53.85 9.59
N ASP A 162 -53.92 54.66 8.79
CA ASP A 162 -53.40 55.09 7.50
C ASP A 162 -52.15 55.97 7.64
N GLU A 163 -52.09 56.84 8.66
CA GLU A 163 -50.90 57.65 8.97
C GLU A 163 -49.70 56.78 9.38
N THR A 164 -49.92 55.79 10.25
CA THR A 164 -48.87 54.87 10.70
C THR A 164 -48.41 53.90 9.61
N ILE A 165 -49.32 53.46 8.71
CA ILE A 165 -48.96 52.65 7.54
C ILE A 165 -48.04 53.45 6.62
N LYS A 166 -48.37 54.72 6.33
CA LYS A 166 -47.50 55.60 5.53
C LYS A 166 -46.14 55.83 6.17
N GLU A 167 -46.08 56.00 7.48
CA GLU A 167 -44.80 56.13 8.19
C GLU A 167 -43.96 54.85 8.11
N MET A 168 -44.59 53.68 8.30
CA MET A 168 -43.93 52.38 8.17
C MET A 168 -43.43 52.12 6.74
N GLU A 169 -44.19 52.51 5.72
CA GLU A 169 -43.75 52.43 4.33
C GLU A 169 -42.53 53.33 4.07
N GLY A 170 -42.53 54.56 4.61
CA GLY A 170 -41.38 55.46 4.54
C GLY A 170 -40.12 54.92 5.25
N ILE A 171 -40.28 54.24 6.38
CA ILE A 171 -39.17 53.57 7.09
C ILE A 171 -38.66 52.36 6.29
N ARG A 172 -39.55 51.57 5.68
CA ARG A 172 -39.17 50.44 4.81
C ARG A 172 -38.40 50.90 3.57
N GLU A 173 -38.77 52.04 2.99
CA GLU A 173 -38.07 52.57 1.83
C GLU A 173 -36.66 53.07 2.21
N LYS A 174 -36.54 53.83 3.31
CA LYS A 174 -35.23 54.29 3.82
C LYS A 174 -34.30 53.13 4.18
N THR A 175 -34.81 52.11 4.87
CA THR A 175 -34.00 50.93 5.24
C THR A 175 -33.58 50.13 4.01
N LYS A 176 -34.43 50.02 2.97
CA LYS A 176 -34.06 49.38 1.71
C LYS A 176 -32.96 50.15 0.97
N GLU A 177 -33.00 51.48 1.00
CA GLU A 177 -31.94 52.33 0.41
C GLU A 177 -30.61 52.20 1.18
N GLU A 178 -30.64 52.18 2.51
CA GLU A 178 -29.45 51.98 3.35
C GLU A 178 -28.82 50.59 3.16
N ILE A 179 -29.65 49.55 3.07
CA ILE A 179 -29.18 48.18 2.78
C ILE A 179 -28.53 48.11 1.40
N ALA A 180 -29.10 48.80 0.39
CA ALA A 180 -28.51 48.85 -0.94
C ALA A 180 -27.12 49.53 -0.93
N LYS A 181 -26.99 50.68 -0.25
CA LYS A 181 -25.71 51.38 -0.08
C LYS A 181 -24.68 50.56 0.70
N LEU A 182 -25.10 49.86 1.75
CA LEU A 182 -24.23 48.96 2.51
C LEU A 182 -23.76 47.78 1.68
N LYS A 183 -24.64 47.20 0.85
CA LYS A 183 -24.27 46.11 -0.05
C LYS A 183 -23.25 46.55 -1.10
N GLU A 184 -23.44 47.73 -1.71
CA GLU A 184 -22.51 48.29 -2.69
C GLU A 184 -21.12 48.58 -2.08
N THR A 185 -21.10 49.17 -0.88
CA THR A 185 -19.82 49.42 -0.17
C THR A 185 -19.13 48.12 0.26
N GLN A 186 -19.89 47.09 0.64
CA GLN A 186 -19.35 45.77 0.97
C GLN A 186 -18.78 45.07 -0.27
N GLU A 187 -19.46 45.14 -1.42
CA GLU A 187 -18.96 44.59 -2.69
C GLU A 187 -17.67 45.29 -3.14
N MET A 188 -17.60 46.63 -3.03
CA MET A 188 -16.39 47.38 -3.33
C MET A 188 -15.22 47.00 -2.42
N ARG A 189 -15.46 46.85 -1.11
CA ARG A 189 -14.43 46.44 -0.15
C ARG A 189 -13.94 45.01 -0.40
N SER A 190 -14.86 44.10 -0.71
CA SER A 190 -14.54 42.71 -1.06
C SER A 190 -13.68 42.62 -2.33
N GLN A 191 -14.00 43.40 -3.37
CA GLN A 191 -13.20 43.45 -4.59
C GLN A 191 -11.80 44.01 -4.34
N LEU A 192 -11.67 45.05 -3.52
CA LEU A 192 -10.37 45.66 -3.21
C LEU A 192 -9.50 44.70 -2.38
N GLU A 193 -10.08 43.99 -1.41
CA GLU A 193 -9.39 42.98 -0.62
C GLU A 193 -8.95 41.77 -1.47
N ALA A 194 -9.81 41.32 -2.39
CA ALA A 194 -9.46 40.27 -3.34
C ALA A 194 -8.28 40.67 -4.25
N GLN A 195 -8.22 41.94 -4.68
CA GLN A 195 -7.08 42.45 -5.45
C GLN A 195 -5.79 42.49 -4.63
N VAL A 196 -5.84 42.94 -3.37
CA VAL A 196 -4.67 42.96 -2.46
C VAL A 196 -4.15 41.55 -2.20
N GLN A 197 -5.05 40.59 -1.88
CA GLN A 197 -4.67 39.20 -1.66
C GLN A 197 -4.12 38.55 -2.93
N SER A 198 -4.67 38.88 -4.11
CA SER A 198 -4.14 38.41 -5.40
C SER A 198 -2.73 38.93 -5.66
N GLN A 199 -2.45 40.21 -5.38
CA GLN A 199 -1.11 40.78 -5.51
C GLN A 199 -0.11 40.15 -4.52
N GLU A 200 -0.51 39.92 -3.27
CA GLU A 200 0.33 39.26 -2.28
C GLU A 200 0.65 37.81 -2.67
N LEU A 201 -0.32 37.09 -3.22
CA LEU A 201 -0.13 35.73 -3.71
C LEU A 201 0.81 35.69 -4.92
N MET A 202 0.67 36.62 -5.87
CA MET A 202 1.60 36.77 -7.01
C MET A 202 3.03 37.04 -6.52
N ALA A 203 3.21 37.94 -5.55
CA ALA A 203 4.53 38.22 -4.98
C ALA A 203 5.15 37.00 -4.26
N LYS A 204 4.34 36.18 -3.58
CA LYS A 204 4.79 34.91 -2.97
C LYS A 204 5.16 33.87 -4.03
N ILE A 205 4.38 33.76 -5.11
CA ILE A 205 4.70 32.86 -6.23
C ILE A 205 6.00 33.27 -6.90
N ASP A 206 6.22 34.56 -7.14
CA ASP A 206 7.48 35.04 -7.72
C ASP A 206 8.68 34.75 -6.81
N LYS A 207 8.52 34.94 -5.49
CA LYS A 207 9.56 34.60 -4.51
C LYS A 207 9.85 33.10 -4.46
N LEU A 208 8.82 32.25 -4.44
CA LEU A 208 8.98 30.79 -4.46
C LEU A 208 9.59 30.32 -5.77
N THR A 209 9.18 30.90 -6.90
CA THR A 209 9.72 30.59 -8.23
C THR A 209 11.19 30.99 -8.32
N ASN A 210 11.57 32.17 -7.84
CA ASN A 210 12.96 32.61 -7.81
C ASN A 210 13.82 31.74 -6.88
N ASN A 211 13.32 31.39 -5.69
CA ASN A 211 14.00 30.49 -4.77
C ASN A 211 14.17 29.09 -5.37
N PHE A 212 13.15 28.58 -6.07
CA PHE A 212 13.21 27.30 -6.76
C PHE A 212 14.18 27.35 -7.94
N MET A 213 14.18 28.42 -8.73
CA MET A 213 15.11 28.61 -9.85
C MET A 213 16.57 28.71 -9.37
N GLN A 214 16.82 29.39 -8.25
CA GLN A 214 18.15 29.45 -7.63
C GLN A 214 18.55 28.09 -7.03
N SER A 215 17.68 27.45 -6.25
CA SER A 215 17.93 26.15 -5.62
C SER A 215 18.18 25.04 -6.67
N THR A 216 17.44 25.06 -7.78
CA THR A 216 17.60 24.07 -8.86
C THR A 216 18.69 24.44 -9.87
N GLN A 217 19.33 25.61 -9.77
CA GLN A 217 20.35 26.02 -10.72
C GLN A 217 21.53 25.04 -10.75
N ASP A 218 21.94 24.54 -9.59
CA ASP A 218 23.05 23.59 -9.49
C ASP A 218 22.65 22.17 -9.87
N ALA A 219 21.42 21.75 -9.56
CA ALA A 219 20.84 20.50 -10.06
C ALA A 219 20.73 20.50 -11.59
N ARG A 220 20.32 21.61 -12.21
CA ARG A 220 20.28 21.73 -13.67
C ARG A 220 21.67 21.67 -14.30
N LYS A 221 22.70 22.23 -13.64
CA LYS A 221 24.09 22.09 -14.09
C LYS A 221 24.54 20.62 -13.99
N SER A 222 24.22 19.92 -12.90
CA SER A 222 24.60 18.51 -12.75
C SER A 222 23.85 17.58 -13.71
N THR A 223 22.55 17.79 -13.94
CA THR A 223 21.77 17.03 -14.93
C THR A 223 22.27 17.29 -16.35
N LYS A 224 22.64 18.54 -16.70
CA LYS A 224 23.28 18.83 -18.00
C LYS A 224 24.62 18.12 -18.15
N LEU A 225 25.39 18.02 -17.06
CA LEU A 225 26.68 17.33 -17.05
C LEU A 225 26.49 15.81 -17.19
N ALA A 226 25.50 15.24 -16.49
CA ALA A 226 25.13 13.83 -16.62
C ALA A 226 24.64 13.50 -18.04
N ALA A 227 23.77 14.34 -18.63
CA ALA A 227 23.32 14.16 -20.01
C ALA A 227 24.45 14.30 -21.04
N ALA A 228 25.42 15.18 -20.78
CA ALA A 228 26.63 15.30 -21.61
C ALA A 228 27.54 14.06 -21.49
N ALA A 229 27.67 13.50 -20.29
CA ALA A 229 28.41 12.25 -20.05
C ALA A 229 27.72 11.06 -20.70
N ASP A 230 26.40 10.95 -20.59
CA ASP A 230 25.60 9.91 -21.24
C ASP A 230 25.75 9.97 -22.78
N LYS A 231 25.68 11.18 -23.36
CA LYS A 231 25.91 11.39 -24.79
C LYS A 231 27.34 11.00 -25.22
N ALA A 232 28.35 11.27 -24.39
CA ALA A 232 29.74 10.88 -24.67
C ALA A 232 29.93 9.35 -24.57
N THR A 233 29.25 8.70 -23.62
CA THR A 233 29.30 7.25 -23.40
C THR A 233 28.57 6.48 -24.50
N ALA A 234 27.43 7.00 -24.97
CA ALA A 234 26.71 6.47 -26.13
C ALA A 234 27.54 6.51 -27.42
N GLN A 235 28.48 7.47 -27.54
CA GLN A 235 29.40 7.55 -28.69
C GLN A 235 30.60 6.60 -28.59
N SER A 236 31.01 6.20 -27.38
CA SER A 236 32.15 5.31 -27.16
C SER A 236 31.79 3.82 -27.12
N GLY A 237 30.50 3.47 -27.02
CA GLY A 237 30.01 2.09 -27.12
C GLY A 237 30.32 1.20 -25.90
N GLN A 238 30.82 1.76 -24.80
CA GLN A 238 30.98 1.06 -23.53
C GLN A 238 29.74 1.27 -22.66
N GLY A 239 29.09 0.18 -22.23
CA GLY A 239 27.93 0.22 -21.35
C GLY A 239 28.27 0.76 -19.95
N VAL A 240 27.25 1.29 -19.27
CA VAL A 240 27.37 1.95 -17.96
C VAL A 240 27.53 0.89 -16.85
N GLU A 241 28.61 0.97 -16.07
CA GLU A 241 28.82 0.11 -14.88
C GLU A 241 27.88 0.52 -13.73
N MET A 242 27.27 -0.48 -13.08
CA MET A 242 26.27 -0.29 -12.01
C MET A 242 26.87 0.54 -10.85
N GLY A 243 26.40 1.77 -10.68
CA GLY A 243 26.87 2.70 -9.64
C GLY A 243 27.57 3.98 -10.14
N THR A 244 27.81 4.13 -11.45
CA THR A 244 28.36 5.36 -12.04
C THR A 244 27.55 5.77 -13.27
N TRP A 245 27.29 7.06 -13.48
CA TRP A 245 26.49 7.56 -14.62
C TRP A 245 27.34 7.88 -15.86
N GLY A 246 28.43 7.14 -16.08
CA GLY A 246 29.37 7.34 -17.19
C GLY A 246 30.69 8.00 -16.79
N VAL A 247 31.63 8.00 -17.73
CA VAL A 247 33.01 8.51 -17.57
C VAL A 247 33.23 9.67 -18.54
N LEU A 248 33.63 10.83 -18.04
CA LEU A 248 33.93 12.01 -18.87
C LEU A 248 35.41 12.41 -18.66
N GLY A 249 36.27 12.09 -19.63
CA GLY A 249 37.70 12.45 -19.61
C GLY A 249 38.47 11.84 -18.44
N ASP A 250 38.58 10.51 -18.41
CA ASP A 250 39.27 9.70 -17.39
C ASP A 250 38.77 9.88 -15.94
N ARG A 251 37.60 10.51 -15.75
CA ARG A 251 36.96 10.71 -14.43
C ARG A 251 35.55 10.15 -14.41
N ASN A 252 35.28 9.28 -13.43
CA ASN A 252 33.94 8.72 -13.18
C ASN A 252 33.02 9.81 -12.65
N VAL A 253 31.84 9.98 -13.28
CA VAL A 253 30.82 10.90 -12.81
C VAL A 253 30.02 10.21 -11.71
N LEU A 254 30.47 10.39 -10.47
CA LEU A 254 29.75 9.99 -9.26
C LEU A 254 28.74 11.09 -8.91
N THR A 255 27.44 10.79 -8.94
CA THR A 255 26.41 11.68 -8.38
C THR A 255 26.36 11.52 -6.85
N GLY A 256 27.47 11.83 -6.19
CA GLY A 256 27.51 12.02 -4.75
C GLY A 256 27.01 13.41 -4.40
N ALA A 257 25.78 13.52 -3.90
CA ALA A 257 25.29 14.68 -3.17
C ALA A 257 26.02 14.82 -1.82
N GLY A 258 27.33 15.06 -1.87
CA GLY A 258 28.21 15.37 -0.74
C GLY A 258 28.61 16.84 -0.72
N PHE A 259 27.65 17.76 -0.82
CA PHE A 259 27.96 19.20 -0.83
C PHE A 259 26.99 20.01 0.03
N LEU A 260 26.99 19.71 1.34
CA LEU A 260 26.55 20.63 2.38
C LEU A 260 27.57 20.56 3.53
N GLY A 261 28.34 21.64 3.71
CA GLY A 261 28.93 22.00 5.01
C GLY A 261 30.36 21.56 5.32
N SER A 262 31.35 22.14 4.67
CA SER A 262 32.64 22.45 5.34
C SER A 262 33.10 23.85 4.96
N ILE A 263 32.41 24.84 5.51
CA ILE A 263 32.91 26.21 5.68
C ILE A 263 33.11 26.40 7.18
N ALA A 264 34.14 25.75 7.71
CA ALA A 264 34.62 25.99 9.08
C ALA A 264 36.12 25.69 9.15
N SER A 265 36.92 26.44 8.39
CA SER A 265 38.36 26.65 8.63
C SER A 265 38.85 27.83 7.78
N SER A 266 38.40 29.03 8.12
CA SER A 266 39.07 30.27 7.73
C SER A 266 39.17 31.20 8.94
N LYS A 267 40.19 30.94 9.77
CA LYS A 267 40.68 31.91 10.75
C LYS A 267 42.18 31.68 10.98
N LEU A 268 42.91 32.81 11.02
CA LEU A 268 44.37 32.99 11.00
C LEU A 268 44.99 32.68 9.63
N GLY A 269 45.66 33.57 8.91
CA GLY A 269 46.43 34.78 9.22
C GLY A 269 47.43 34.90 8.06
N GLY A 270 47.43 35.96 7.25
CA GLY A 270 48.31 37.11 7.47
C GLY A 270 49.75 36.82 7.01
N GLY A 271 50.14 37.28 5.81
CA GLY A 271 51.55 37.23 5.37
C GLY A 271 51.73 37.52 3.89
N ALA A 272 52.36 38.65 3.60
CA ALA A 272 52.62 39.18 2.26
C ALA A 272 53.80 38.51 1.53
N ALA A 273 53.79 38.68 0.20
CA ALA A 273 54.92 38.68 -0.73
C ALA A 273 55.79 37.40 -0.88
N SER A 274 55.69 36.74 -2.03
CA SER A 274 56.85 36.49 -2.89
C SER A 274 56.39 35.95 -4.25
N MET A 275 56.79 36.65 -5.31
CA MET A 275 56.89 36.08 -6.66
C MET A 275 58.03 35.03 -6.71
N ASP A 276 57.98 34.25 -7.79
CA ASP A 276 58.99 33.37 -8.35
C ASP A 276 59.11 31.93 -7.86
N GLY A 277 59.20 31.04 -8.86
CA GLY A 277 60.12 29.91 -8.80
C GLY A 277 59.47 28.54 -8.86
N SER A 278 59.37 28.01 -10.07
CA SER A 278 59.42 26.59 -10.41
C SER A 278 59.68 25.60 -9.26
N SER A 279 58.72 24.72 -9.00
CA SER A 279 59.01 23.40 -8.44
C SER A 279 57.95 22.40 -8.86
N SER A 280 58.41 21.32 -9.49
CA SER A 280 57.71 20.07 -9.68
C SER A 280 57.20 19.53 -8.34
N THR A 281 55.92 19.78 -8.04
CA THR A 281 55.26 19.23 -6.86
C THR A 281 54.60 17.93 -7.26
N SER A 282 55.20 16.84 -6.79
CA SER A 282 54.63 15.50 -6.67
C SER A 282 53.19 15.63 -6.18
N ILE A 283 52.24 15.23 -7.03
CA ILE A 283 50.85 15.04 -6.64
C ILE A 283 50.86 13.85 -5.69
N SER A 284 50.99 14.12 -4.39
CA SER A 284 50.64 13.16 -3.35
C SER A 284 49.19 12.78 -3.60
N SER A 285 49.00 11.53 -4.02
CA SER A 285 47.72 10.85 -4.14
C SER A 285 46.86 11.21 -2.94
N LEU A 286 45.91 12.11 -3.16
CA LEU A 286 44.74 12.25 -2.30
C LEU A 286 44.01 10.92 -2.48
N GLU A 287 44.39 9.93 -1.68
CA GLU A 287 43.58 8.75 -1.43
C GLU A 287 42.28 9.30 -0.84
N SER A 288 41.31 9.59 -1.70
CA SER A 288 39.92 9.69 -1.30
C SER A 288 39.65 8.34 -0.66
N SER A 289 39.72 8.29 0.68
CA SER A 289 39.37 7.11 1.45
C SER A 289 37.96 6.75 1.02
N THR A 290 37.85 5.79 0.09
CA THR A 290 36.59 5.17 -0.30
C THR A 290 36.10 4.52 0.97
N GLN A 291 35.29 5.27 1.73
CA GLN A 291 34.57 4.74 2.86
C GLN A 291 33.77 3.59 2.29
N VAL A 292 34.20 2.37 2.64
CA VAL A 292 33.52 1.15 2.25
C VAL A 292 32.13 1.25 2.87
N THR A 293 31.13 1.54 2.04
CA THR A 293 29.74 1.58 2.49
C THR A 293 29.35 0.15 2.82
N THR A 294 29.25 -0.17 4.10
CA THR A 294 28.75 -1.47 4.58
C THR A 294 27.30 -1.61 4.17
N ASN A 295 26.95 -2.70 3.48
CA ASN A 295 25.56 -3.00 3.15
C ASN A 295 24.89 -3.54 4.40
N ARG A 296 23.78 -2.93 4.84
CA ARG A 296 23.12 -3.30 6.10
C ARG A 296 21.70 -3.77 5.86
N ILE A 297 21.33 -4.87 6.51
CA ILE A 297 19.96 -5.35 6.62
C ILE A 297 19.59 -5.37 8.09
N LEU A 298 18.51 -4.68 8.43
CA LEU A 298 17.97 -4.68 9.79
C LEU A 298 16.82 -5.68 9.88
N VAL A 299 16.90 -6.63 10.80
CA VAL A 299 15.85 -7.62 11.05
C VAL A 299 15.20 -7.35 12.40
N ILE A 300 13.88 -7.17 12.41
CA ILE A 300 13.08 -6.93 13.62
C ILE A 300 12.28 -8.19 13.91
N ALA A 301 12.69 -8.93 14.95
CA ALA A 301 12.12 -10.23 15.28
C ALA A 301 12.29 -10.58 16.77
N ASP A 302 11.27 -11.18 17.38
CA ASP A 302 11.37 -11.77 18.71
C ASP A 302 11.74 -13.26 18.61
N VAL A 303 13.05 -13.54 18.54
CA VAL A 303 13.59 -14.90 18.40
C VAL A 303 13.19 -15.83 19.57
N LYS A 304 12.79 -15.28 20.73
CA LYS A 304 12.41 -16.06 21.90
C LYS A 304 10.92 -16.40 21.88
N GLY A 305 10.07 -15.43 21.56
CA GLY A 305 8.61 -15.57 21.60
C GLY A 305 7.98 -16.06 20.31
N ASP A 306 8.57 -15.76 19.15
CA ASP A 306 8.01 -16.05 17.83
C ASP A 306 8.60 -17.35 17.23
N PRO A 307 7.77 -18.42 17.06
CA PRO A 307 8.24 -19.68 16.51
C PRO A 307 8.69 -19.56 15.05
N VAL A 308 8.09 -18.65 14.27
CA VAL A 308 8.44 -18.44 12.86
C VAL A 308 9.81 -17.77 12.77
N ALA A 309 10.02 -16.71 13.56
CA ALA A 309 11.32 -16.06 13.66
C ALA A 309 12.41 -17.03 14.12
N LYS A 310 12.12 -17.84 15.14
CA LYS A 310 13.06 -18.82 15.66
C LYS A 310 13.47 -19.86 14.61
N ALA A 311 12.54 -20.29 13.76
CA ALA A 311 12.80 -21.27 12.71
C ALA A 311 13.50 -20.66 11.49
N LEU A 312 13.04 -19.53 10.98
CA LEU A 312 13.51 -18.95 9.71
C LEU A 312 14.78 -18.12 9.85
N LEU A 313 14.97 -17.39 10.96
CA LEU A 313 16.05 -16.41 11.08
C LEU A 313 17.46 -17.01 10.93
N PRO A 314 17.79 -18.19 11.51
CA PRO A 314 19.11 -18.79 11.32
C PRO A 314 19.39 -19.11 9.85
N SER A 315 18.44 -19.77 9.18
CA SER A 315 18.55 -20.12 7.77
C SER A 315 18.61 -18.88 6.87
N LEU A 316 17.83 -17.85 7.19
CA LEU A 316 17.84 -16.57 6.46
C LEU A 316 19.19 -15.87 6.54
N LYS A 317 19.82 -15.82 7.72
CA LYS A 317 21.17 -15.25 7.86
C LYS A 317 22.18 -16.01 7.00
N GLU A 318 22.18 -17.34 7.09
CA GLU A 318 23.07 -18.19 6.30
C GLU A 318 22.85 -18.00 4.79
N ALA A 319 21.60 -17.97 4.34
CA ALA A 319 21.27 -17.77 2.93
C ALA A 319 21.66 -16.37 2.42
N LEU A 320 21.50 -15.33 3.25
CA LEU A 320 21.91 -13.98 2.88
C LEU A 320 23.43 -13.85 2.75
N GLU A 321 24.17 -14.44 3.68
CA GLU A 321 25.64 -14.43 3.66
C GLU A 321 26.21 -15.26 2.49
N THR A 322 25.58 -16.40 2.16
CA THR A 322 26.08 -17.34 1.15
C THR A 322 25.59 -17.05 -0.27
N LYS A 323 24.28 -16.79 -0.46
CA LYS A 323 23.64 -16.73 -1.78
C LYS A 323 23.78 -15.37 -2.44
N THR A 324 23.62 -14.28 -1.69
CA THR A 324 23.54 -12.93 -2.28
C THR A 324 24.89 -12.40 -2.76
N ARG A 325 26.01 -12.94 -2.25
CA ARG A 325 27.38 -12.47 -2.52
C ARG A 325 27.55 -10.95 -2.35
N ILE A 326 26.72 -10.32 -1.50
CA ILE A 326 26.79 -8.88 -1.25
C ILE A 326 28.05 -8.62 -0.41
N PRO A 327 29.03 -7.85 -0.90
CA PRO A 327 30.24 -7.58 -0.15
C PRO A 327 29.92 -6.75 1.09
N ASN A 328 30.52 -7.12 2.22
CA ASN A 328 30.38 -6.43 3.51
C ASN A 328 28.91 -6.29 3.98
N LEU A 329 28.12 -7.35 3.78
CA LEU A 329 26.76 -7.43 4.31
C LEU A 329 26.79 -7.61 5.83
N GLU A 330 26.16 -6.69 6.56
CA GLU A 330 25.97 -6.73 8.00
C GLU A 330 24.48 -6.93 8.31
N ILE A 331 24.15 -7.97 9.07
CA ILE A 331 22.76 -8.30 9.44
C ILE A 331 22.59 -8.03 10.94
N GLU A 332 21.88 -6.96 11.26
CA GLU A 332 21.55 -6.58 12.64
C GLU A 332 20.17 -7.16 13.02
N VAL A 333 20.05 -7.80 14.17
CA VAL A 333 18.77 -8.36 14.65
C VAL A 333 18.36 -7.65 15.93
N LEU A 334 17.19 -7.03 15.93
CA LEU A 334 16.61 -6.33 17.07
C LEU A 334 15.27 -6.94 17.46
N ALA A 335 15.01 -7.02 18.77
CA ALA A 335 13.68 -7.35 19.26
C ALA A 335 12.71 -6.18 19.00
N PRO A 336 11.41 -6.41 18.76
CA PRO A 336 10.42 -5.33 18.58
C PRO A 336 10.32 -4.38 19.78
N SER A 337 10.63 -4.86 20.98
CA SER A 337 10.69 -4.07 22.22
C SER A 337 12.00 -3.30 22.40
N ALA A 338 13.00 -3.54 21.56
CA ALA A 338 14.27 -2.82 21.62
C ALA A 338 14.10 -1.38 21.10
N THR A 339 14.98 -0.50 21.57
CA THR A 339 15.04 0.88 21.09
C THR A 339 15.48 0.90 19.63
N MET A 340 14.56 1.18 18.70
CA MET A 340 14.88 1.17 17.27
C MET A 340 15.90 2.26 16.90
N PRO A 341 16.96 1.90 16.15
CA PRO A 341 17.93 2.87 15.70
C PRO A 341 17.27 3.86 14.76
N LEU A 342 17.65 5.11 14.98
CA LEU A 342 17.21 6.25 14.21
C LEU A 342 17.72 6.13 12.76
N GLY A 343 16.82 6.11 11.78
CA GLY A 343 17.17 5.93 10.36
C GLY A 343 17.63 4.51 10.02
N ALA A 344 17.23 3.53 10.84
CA ALA A 344 17.55 2.12 10.67
C ALA A 344 19.06 1.82 10.54
N ASN A 345 19.94 2.64 11.14
CA ASN A 345 21.41 2.52 11.00
C ASN A 345 21.90 2.49 9.53
N ASN A 346 21.18 3.15 8.60
CA ASN A 346 21.40 3.09 7.15
C ASN A 346 21.19 1.71 6.52
N ALA A 347 20.31 0.88 7.11
CA ALA A 347 19.90 -0.34 6.46
C ALA A 347 19.22 -0.03 5.12
N ALA A 348 19.62 -0.75 4.08
CA ALA A 348 19.00 -0.65 2.77
C ALA A 348 17.60 -1.30 2.77
N CYS A 349 17.48 -2.40 3.52
CA CYS A 349 16.26 -3.18 3.66
C CYS A 349 15.99 -3.48 5.14
N VAL A 350 14.72 -3.44 5.54
CA VAL A 350 14.26 -3.88 6.86
C VAL A 350 13.38 -5.12 6.70
N VAL A 351 13.70 -6.19 7.42
CA VAL A 351 12.90 -7.42 7.50
C VAL A 351 12.12 -7.42 8.81
N LEU A 352 10.79 -7.45 8.77
CA LEU A 352 9.93 -7.43 9.95
C LEU A 352 9.19 -8.77 10.11
N PHE A 353 9.30 -9.42 11.26
CA PHE A 353 8.45 -10.55 11.60
C PHE A 353 7.19 -10.05 12.30
N LEU A 354 6.08 -9.97 11.56
CA LEU A 354 4.82 -9.42 12.07
C LEU A 354 4.25 -10.20 13.27
N PRO A 355 4.40 -11.55 13.38
CA PRO A 355 3.96 -12.28 14.57
C PRO A 355 4.67 -11.87 15.86
N SER A 356 5.85 -11.24 15.75
CA SER A 356 6.60 -10.68 16.88
C SER A 356 6.05 -9.32 17.35
N ILE A 357 5.18 -8.67 16.57
CA ILE A 357 4.64 -7.33 16.88
C ILE A 357 3.25 -7.48 17.50
N SER A 358 3.03 -6.84 18.65
CA SER A 358 1.80 -7.00 19.42
C SER A 358 0.60 -6.25 18.86
N GLN A 359 0.81 -5.04 18.32
CA GLN A 359 -0.23 -4.10 17.91
C GLN A 359 0.25 -3.18 16.77
N ALA A 360 -0.68 -2.60 16.00
CA ALA A 360 -0.38 -1.63 14.94
C ALA A 360 0.25 -0.32 15.46
N SER A 361 -0.09 0.11 16.67
CA SER A 361 0.54 1.28 17.33
C SER A 361 2.05 1.09 17.53
N SER A 362 2.47 -0.10 17.97
CA SER A 362 3.87 -0.47 18.10
C SER A 362 4.60 -0.42 16.74
N LEU A 363 3.93 -0.85 15.67
CA LEU A 363 4.47 -0.78 14.31
C LEU A 363 4.71 0.68 13.89
N ASN A 364 3.73 1.57 14.13
CA ASN A 364 3.87 3.00 13.86
C ASN A 364 5.05 3.61 14.64
N ALA A 365 5.19 3.29 15.93
CA ALA A 365 6.31 3.77 16.75
C ALA A 365 7.68 3.28 16.25
N ILE A 366 7.74 2.04 15.74
CA ILE A 366 8.94 1.49 15.08
C ILE A 366 9.25 2.30 13.81
N PHE A 367 8.29 2.47 12.90
CA PHE A 367 8.50 3.19 11.64
C PHE A 367 8.79 4.66 11.81
N ASP A 368 8.20 5.32 12.81
CA ASP A 368 8.51 6.69 13.17
C ASP A 368 9.99 6.87 13.46
N ARG A 369 10.69 5.86 13.98
CA ARG A 369 12.14 5.92 14.24
C ARG A 369 12.96 5.47 13.03
N LEU A 370 12.53 4.41 12.33
CA LEU A 370 13.24 3.86 11.18
C LEU A 370 13.25 4.82 9.98
N LEU A 371 12.16 5.56 9.76
CA LEU A 371 11.99 6.43 8.60
C LEU A 371 12.46 7.87 8.85
N ARG A 372 12.81 8.24 10.09
CA ARG A 372 13.42 9.53 10.41
C ARG A 372 14.81 9.62 9.79
N LYS A 373 15.06 10.72 9.07
CA LYS A 373 16.40 11.07 8.57
C LYS A 373 17.27 11.46 9.76
N THR A 374 18.42 10.82 9.92
CA THR A 374 19.24 10.93 11.13
C THR A 374 20.68 11.23 10.77
N PHE A 375 21.46 11.79 11.68
CA PHE A 375 22.89 12.00 11.42
C PHE A 375 23.66 10.80 11.93
N ASN A 376 24.44 10.19 11.05
CA ASN A 376 25.38 9.13 11.41
C ASN A 376 26.53 9.72 12.24
N GLU A 377 27.30 8.86 12.91
CA GLU A 377 28.47 9.26 13.72
C GLU A 377 29.51 10.08 12.92
N GLY A 378 29.52 9.96 11.59
CA GLY A 378 30.32 10.77 10.67
C GLY A 378 29.69 12.10 10.24
N GLY A 379 28.60 12.56 10.87
CA GLY A 379 27.88 13.78 10.49
C GLY A 379 27.13 13.70 9.15
N GLN A 380 27.12 12.54 8.49
CA GLN A 380 26.37 12.32 7.26
C GLN A 380 24.90 12.03 7.57
N LEU A 381 23.99 12.63 6.81
CA LEU A 381 22.58 12.33 6.91
C LEU A 381 22.33 10.89 6.42
N GLY A 382 21.97 10.02 7.36
CA GLY A 382 21.59 8.65 7.11
C GLY A 382 20.37 8.56 6.22
N LYS A 383 20.40 7.56 5.34
CA LYS A 383 19.33 7.30 4.37
C LYS A 383 18.34 6.32 5.01
N PRO A 384 17.04 6.65 5.05
CA PRO A 384 16.03 5.70 5.49
C PRO A 384 16.01 4.49 4.52
N PRO A 385 15.53 3.33 4.99
CA PRO A 385 15.39 2.16 4.14
C PRO A 385 14.47 2.46 2.95
N THR A 386 14.75 1.78 1.84
CA THR A 386 13.97 1.86 0.60
C THR A 386 13.07 0.65 0.40
N GLN A 387 13.32 -0.44 1.13
CA GLN A 387 12.58 -1.69 1.01
C GLN A 387 12.21 -2.24 2.39
N LEU A 388 10.99 -2.72 2.52
CA LEU A 388 10.47 -3.43 3.66
C LEU A 388 10.06 -4.83 3.25
N VAL A 389 10.49 -5.85 4.00
CA VAL A 389 10.04 -7.23 3.82
C VAL A 389 9.38 -7.67 5.11
N ALA A 390 8.07 -7.79 5.11
CA ALA A 390 7.28 -8.27 6.24
C ALA A 390 6.98 -9.76 6.09
N ILE A 391 7.33 -10.54 7.10
CA ILE A 391 7.01 -11.96 7.20
C ILE A 391 5.77 -12.06 8.10
N SER A 392 4.66 -12.48 7.50
CA SER A 392 3.37 -12.65 8.17
C SER A 392 2.94 -14.12 8.17
N THR A 393 1.74 -14.39 8.66
CA THR A 393 1.20 -15.74 8.82
C THR A 393 0.02 -16.00 7.91
N HIS A 394 -0.18 -17.25 7.50
CA HIS A 394 -1.40 -17.63 6.78
C HIS A 394 -2.64 -17.35 7.64
N GLY A 395 -3.77 -17.11 6.98
CA GLY A 395 -5.07 -16.82 7.60
C GLY A 395 -5.34 -15.35 7.91
N THR A 396 -4.41 -14.43 7.67
CA THR A 396 -4.61 -12.99 8.01
C THR A 396 -5.54 -12.25 7.05
N SER A 397 -5.72 -12.70 5.80
CA SER A 397 -6.74 -12.10 4.91
C SER A 397 -8.10 -12.79 5.03
N ARG A 398 -8.14 -13.98 5.65
CA ARG A 398 -9.33 -14.84 5.75
C ARG A 398 -9.81 -15.02 7.18
N TYR A 399 -9.40 -14.15 8.10
CA TYR A 399 -9.63 -14.33 9.54
C TYR A 399 -11.12 -14.39 9.93
N ASP A 400 -12.03 -13.97 9.04
CA ASP A 400 -13.49 -14.02 9.18
C ASP A 400 -14.12 -15.26 8.50
N GLN A 401 -13.36 -16.01 7.71
CA GLN A 401 -13.80 -17.21 6.99
C GLN A 401 -13.47 -18.48 7.78
N PHE A 402 -14.28 -19.52 7.63
CA PHE A 402 -14.00 -20.83 8.23
C PHE A 402 -12.87 -21.54 7.46
N PRO A 403 -11.87 -22.16 8.12
CA PRO A 403 -11.77 -22.43 9.57
C PRO A 403 -11.09 -21.32 10.40
N PHE A 404 -10.55 -20.28 9.77
CA PHE A 404 -9.75 -19.24 10.44
C PHE A 404 -10.53 -18.39 11.44
N ASN A 405 -11.83 -18.17 11.23
CA ASN A 405 -12.67 -17.46 12.19
C ASN A 405 -12.71 -18.14 13.57
N MET A 406 -12.73 -19.47 13.59
CA MET A 406 -12.69 -20.25 14.82
C MET A 406 -11.30 -20.19 15.45
N GLN A 407 -10.23 -20.28 14.64
CA GLN A 407 -8.85 -20.10 15.12
C GLN A 407 -8.64 -18.69 15.69
N ASN A 408 -9.21 -17.66 15.05
CA ASN A 408 -9.12 -16.28 15.51
C ASN A 408 -9.89 -16.09 16.82
N MET A 409 -11.11 -16.63 16.92
CA MET A 409 -11.95 -16.57 18.12
C MET A 409 -11.29 -17.31 19.30
N MET A 410 -10.80 -18.53 19.10
CA MET A 410 -10.09 -19.31 20.15
C MET A 410 -8.70 -18.75 20.46
N GLY A 411 -8.05 -18.15 19.47
CA GLY A 411 -6.71 -17.59 19.56
C GLY A 411 -6.63 -16.20 20.17
N GLY A 412 -7.75 -15.58 20.54
CA GLY A 412 -7.80 -14.24 21.15
C GLY A 412 -7.62 -13.10 20.14
N GLY A 413 -8.17 -13.24 18.93
CA GLY A 413 -8.11 -12.22 17.88
C GLY A 413 -6.73 -12.06 17.25
N LYS A 414 -5.86 -13.08 17.32
CA LYS A 414 -4.46 -12.98 16.86
C LYS A 414 -4.34 -12.73 15.35
N LEU A 415 -5.16 -13.38 14.53
CA LEU A 415 -5.11 -13.23 13.07
C LEU A 415 -5.62 -11.85 12.66
N GLU A 416 -6.70 -11.39 13.29
CA GLU A 416 -7.25 -10.04 13.08
C GLU A 416 -6.23 -8.95 13.46
N LYS A 417 -5.59 -9.07 14.63
CA LYS A 417 -4.52 -8.12 15.04
C LYS A 417 -3.38 -8.07 14.04
N ARG A 418 -2.98 -9.21 13.48
CA ARG A 418 -1.94 -9.27 12.44
C ARG A 418 -2.39 -8.68 11.12
N SER A 419 -3.65 -8.90 10.75
CA SER A 419 -4.27 -8.25 9.59
C SER A 419 -4.24 -6.72 9.73
N GLN A 420 -4.57 -6.19 10.91
CA GLN A 420 -4.47 -4.75 11.21
C GLN A 420 -3.02 -4.23 11.14
N ILE A 421 -2.03 -5.03 11.54
CA ILE A 421 -0.60 -4.69 11.42
C ILE A 421 -0.16 -4.68 9.94
N GLU A 422 -0.60 -5.65 9.13
CA GLU A 422 -0.36 -5.66 7.67
C GLU A 422 -0.94 -4.41 7.02
N GLU A 423 -2.19 -4.07 7.35
CA GLU A 423 -2.86 -2.89 6.81
C GLU A 423 -2.14 -1.60 7.22
N ALA A 424 -1.77 -1.47 8.50
CA ALA A 424 -0.99 -0.34 8.99
C ALA A 424 0.34 -0.20 8.23
N LEU A 425 1.06 -1.30 7.99
CA LEU A 425 2.30 -1.29 7.21
C LEU A 425 2.07 -0.75 5.79
N ILE A 426 1.04 -1.26 5.11
CA ILE A 426 0.68 -0.82 3.75
C ILE A 426 0.31 0.67 3.75
N GLN A 427 -0.45 1.12 4.75
CA GLN A 427 -0.85 2.52 4.89
C GLN A 427 0.36 3.44 5.11
N ILE A 428 1.31 3.08 5.99
CA ILE A 428 2.55 3.85 6.22
C ILE A 428 3.33 4.02 4.92
N VAL A 429 3.42 2.95 4.12
CA VAL A 429 4.14 2.97 2.85
C VAL A 429 3.42 3.85 1.82
N ARG A 430 2.10 3.70 1.69
CA ARG A 430 1.27 4.49 0.75
C ARG A 430 1.21 5.99 1.10
N GLN A 431 1.17 6.32 2.39
CA GLN A 431 1.11 7.71 2.86
C GLN A 431 2.47 8.43 2.83
N ARG A 432 3.55 7.72 2.50
CA ARG A 432 4.89 8.30 2.47
C ARG A 432 5.07 9.18 1.24
N GLU A 433 4.85 10.47 1.41
CA GLU A 433 5.14 11.48 0.37
C GLU A 433 6.64 11.79 0.22
N ASN A 434 7.44 11.50 1.26
CA ASN A 434 8.84 11.91 1.34
C ASN A 434 9.79 10.92 0.66
N PRO A 435 10.57 11.36 -0.36
CA PRO A 435 11.54 10.49 -1.03
C PRO A 435 12.69 10.07 -0.08
N PRO A 436 13.27 8.87 -0.28
CA PRO A 436 12.98 7.90 -1.36
C PRO A 436 11.64 7.17 -1.19
N PRO A 437 11.03 6.67 -2.28
CA PRO A 437 9.86 5.79 -2.18
C PRO A 437 10.21 4.54 -1.36
N LEU A 438 9.24 4.04 -0.63
CA LEU A 438 9.36 2.82 0.17
C LEU A 438 8.59 1.72 -0.54
N ASP A 439 9.28 0.64 -0.89
CA ASP A 439 8.62 -0.56 -1.39
C ASP A 439 8.32 -1.50 -0.20
N TYR A 440 7.20 -2.21 -0.23
CA TYR A 440 6.91 -3.28 0.74
C TYR A 440 6.74 -4.64 0.09
N ILE A 441 7.04 -5.70 0.82
CA ILE A 441 6.78 -7.09 0.41
C ILE A 441 6.20 -7.79 1.62
N ILE A 442 5.00 -8.36 1.53
CA ILE A 442 4.43 -9.17 2.61
C ILE A 442 4.46 -10.63 2.18
N ILE A 443 5.19 -11.46 2.92
CA ILE A 443 5.34 -12.90 2.67
C ILE A 443 4.61 -13.64 3.78
N LYS A 444 3.52 -14.33 3.45
CA LYS A 444 2.75 -15.15 4.38
C LYS A 444 3.33 -16.56 4.40
N VAL A 445 3.64 -17.05 5.61
CA VAL A 445 4.13 -18.41 5.87
C VAL A 445 3.33 -19.11 6.97
N GLY A 446 3.21 -20.44 6.93
CA GLY A 446 2.52 -21.21 7.97
C GLY A 446 3.30 -21.29 9.29
N GLU A 447 2.70 -20.94 10.43
CA GLU A 447 3.40 -20.87 11.72
C GLU A 447 3.93 -22.20 12.26
N LYS A 448 3.21 -23.29 11.97
CA LYS A 448 3.45 -24.62 12.55
C LYS A 448 3.72 -25.69 11.50
N ASN A 449 3.82 -25.28 10.24
CA ASN A 449 3.82 -26.18 9.10
C ASN A 449 5.20 -26.23 8.43
N PHE A 450 6.27 -26.11 9.21
CA PHE A 450 7.62 -26.34 8.69
C PHE A 450 7.89 -27.84 8.62
N VAL A 451 7.86 -28.39 7.41
CA VAL A 451 8.23 -29.79 7.16
C VAL A 451 9.75 -29.92 7.21
N ALA A 452 10.25 -30.93 7.92
CA ALA A 452 11.65 -31.29 7.83
C ALA A 452 11.95 -31.84 6.42
N ASN A 453 12.77 -31.11 5.66
CA ASN A 453 13.35 -31.46 4.35
C ASN A 453 12.70 -32.61 3.56
N GLY A 454 12.02 -32.26 2.46
CA GLY A 454 11.64 -33.23 1.42
C GLY A 454 10.13 -33.50 1.25
N GLY A 455 9.28 -32.48 1.36
CA GLY A 455 7.89 -32.58 0.92
C GLY A 455 7.80 -32.85 -0.59
N SER A 456 6.87 -33.71 -1.00
CA SER A 456 6.62 -34.00 -2.44
C SER A 456 5.76 -32.94 -3.13
N ALA A 457 5.23 -31.98 -2.38
CA ALA A 457 4.43 -30.89 -2.93
C ALA A 457 5.34 -29.87 -3.61
N GLY A 458 5.11 -29.66 -4.91
CA GLY A 458 5.80 -28.61 -5.65
C GLY A 458 5.46 -27.25 -5.05
N MET A 459 6.48 -26.39 -4.95
CA MET A 459 6.30 -25.04 -4.41
C MET A 459 5.33 -24.21 -5.27
N GLN A 460 4.47 -23.47 -4.59
CA GLN A 460 3.54 -22.53 -5.20
C GLN A 460 3.66 -21.17 -4.50
N LEU A 461 3.66 -20.12 -5.33
CA LEU A 461 3.52 -18.74 -4.90
C LEU A 461 2.20 -18.24 -5.43
N LEU A 462 1.33 -17.79 -4.52
CA LEU A 462 0.05 -17.21 -4.89
C LEU A 462 -0.06 -15.79 -4.37
N PRO A 463 -0.75 -14.91 -5.12
CA PRO A 463 -1.11 -13.60 -4.59
C PRO A 463 -2.11 -13.78 -3.45
N ASP A 464 -1.94 -13.00 -2.39
CA ASP A 464 -2.78 -13.03 -1.20
C ASP A 464 -2.76 -14.40 -0.47
N ASP A 465 -3.64 -14.59 0.50
CA ASP A 465 -3.71 -15.72 1.42
C ASP A 465 -4.69 -16.80 0.92
N VAL A 466 -4.24 -17.69 0.02
CA VAL A 466 -5.14 -18.65 -0.66
C VAL A 466 -5.06 -20.07 -0.09
N LEU A 467 -3.92 -20.50 0.41
CA LEU A 467 -3.68 -21.91 0.71
C LEU A 467 -3.23 -22.15 2.18
N GLU A 468 -3.09 -23.41 2.60
CA GLU A 468 -2.63 -23.80 3.95
C GLU A 468 -1.60 -24.95 3.98
N GLU A 469 -0.92 -25.25 2.87
CA GLU A 469 0.03 -26.34 2.83
C GLU A 469 1.33 -26.03 3.59
N ALA A 470 2.04 -27.10 3.94
CA ALA A 470 3.26 -27.02 4.68
C ALA A 470 4.43 -26.58 3.80
N THR A 471 5.30 -25.71 4.33
CA THR A 471 6.42 -25.11 3.61
C THR A 471 7.72 -25.48 4.31
N SER A 472 8.79 -25.83 3.57
CA SER A 472 10.09 -26.07 4.22
C SER A 472 10.76 -24.75 4.62
N VAL A 473 11.60 -24.79 5.66
CA VAL A 473 12.36 -23.61 6.13
C VAL A 473 13.30 -23.09 5.04
N GLU A 474 13.91 -24.01 4.30
CA GLU A 474 14.83 -23.72 3.19
C GLU A 474 14.09 -23.05 2.04
N THR A 475 12.89 -23.54 1.70
CA THR A 475 12.03 -22.97 0.66
C THR A 475 11.57 -21.57 1.04
N ALA A 476 11.10 -21.39 2.28
CA ALA A 476 10.74 -20.08 2.83
C ALA A 476 11.88 -19.09 2.79
N THR A 477 13.05 -19.52 3.24
CA THR A 477 14.26 -18.72 3.21
C THR A 477 14.65 -18.32 1.79
N ALA A 478 14.67 -19.27 0.86
CA ALA A 478 15.03 -19.01 -0.53
C ALA A 478 14.05 -18.02 -1.16
N ALA A 479 12.74 -18.21 -0.98
CA ALA A 479 11.72 -17.29 -1.49
C ALA A 479 11.85 -15.88 -0.90
N ILE A 480 12.17 -15.74 0.40
CA ILE A 480 12.42 -14.43 1.03
C ILE A 480 13.63 -13.73 0.39
N VAL A 481 14.73 -14.46 0.19
CA VAL A 481 15.94 -13.89 -0.44
C VAL A 481 15.66 -13.48 -1.88
N GLU A 482 14.96 -14.32 -2.65
CA GLU A 482 14.57 -14.04 -4.03
C GLU A 482 13.65 -12.81 -4.12
N ALA A 483 12.59 -12.77 -3.30
CA ALA A 483 11.68 -11.64 -3.20
C ALA A 483 12.41 -10.33 -2.89
N MET A 484 13.38 -10.38 -1.98
CA MET A 484 14.11 -9.21 -1.53
C MET A 484 15.11 -8.71 -2.57
N ALA A 485 15.94 -9.61 -3.12
CA ALA A 485 17.13 -9.23 -3.89
C ALA A 485 16.93 -9.24 -5.41
N PHE A 486 16.14 -10.19 -5.93
CA PHE A 486 16.15 -10.52 -7.37
C PHE A 486 14.81 -10.29 -8.05
N GLN A 487 13.69 -10.35 -7.31
CA GLN A 487 12.36 -10.40 -7.89
C GLN A 487 11.63 -9.05 -7.81
N PRO A 488 11.61 -8.23 -8.88
CA PRO A 488 10.91 -6.95 -8.87
C PRO A 488 9.39 -7.13 -8.74
N PHE A 489 8.84 -8.26 -9.17
CA PHE A 489 7.40 -8.56 -9.08
C PHE A 489 6.90 -8.73 -7.65
N ALA A 490 7.81 -9.00 -6.69
CA ALA A 490 7.45 -9.07 -5.28
C ALA A 490 7.23 -7.70 -4.64
N ARG A 491 7.66 -6.61 -5.28
CA ARG A 491 7.55 -5.26 -4.73
C ARG A 491 6.10 -4.79 -4.73
N ASN A 492 5.70 -4.22 -3.60
CA ASN A 492 4.34 -3.78 -3.30
C ASN A 492 3.30 -4.89 -3.44
N ALA A 493 3.72 -6.14 -3.19
CA ALA A 493 2.89 -7.33 -3.27
C ALA A 493 2.76 -8.03 -1.92
N THR A 494 1.63 -8.71 -1.76
CA THR A 494 1.37 -9.66 -0.68
C THR A 494 1.29 -11.04 -1.30
N LEU A 495 2.16 -11.95 -0.88
CA LEU A 495 2.28 -13.30 -1.41
C LEU A 495 2.15 -14.35 -0.31
N CYS A 496 1.50 -15.46 -0.62
CA CYS A 496 1.48 -16.66 0.20
C CYS A 496 2.43 -17.69 -0.41
N LEU A 497 3.24 -18.29 0.46
CA LEU A 497 4.26 -19.24 0.07
C LEU A 497 3.93 -20.62 0.59
N GLU A 498 3.95 -21.60 -0.32
CA GLU A 498 3.63 -22.99 -0.02
C GLU A 498 4.57 -24.00 -0.67
N GLY A 499 4.60 -25.21 -0.10
CA GLY A 499 5.25 -26.37 -0.67
C GLY A 499 6.76 -26.40 -0.47
N CYS A 500 7.44 -27.22 -1.26
CA CYS A 500 8.89 -27.41 -1.19
C CYS A 500 9.52 -27.22 -2.57
N VAL A 501 10.65 -26.52 -2.62
CA VAL A 501 11.48 -26.37 -3.82
C VAL A 501 12.60 -27.41 -3.77
N THR A 502 12.90 -28.06 -4.89
CA THR A 502 14.07 -28.95 -4.97
C THR A 502 15.37 -28.13 -5.08
N ASN A 503 16.51 -28.67 -4.68
CA ASN A 503 17.79 -27.94 -4.79
C ASN A 503 18.09 -27.48 -6.23
N GLU A 504 17.71 -28.27 -7.24
CA GLU A 504 17.86 -27.89 -8.66
C GLU A 504 17.03 -26.66 -9.01
N GLN A 505 15.79 -26.60 -8.53
CA GLN A 505 14.90 -25.44 -8.73
C GLN A 505 15.34 -24.22 -7.93
N MET A 506 15.93 -24.39 -6.73
CA MET A 506 16.42 -23.27 -5.91
C MET A 506 17.52 -22.46 -6.60
N GLU A 507 18.30 -23.11 -7.47
CA GLU A 507 19.38 -22.50 -8.24
C GLU A 507 18.94 -22.00 -9.63
N ASP A 508 17.74 -22.36 -10.09
CA ASP A 508 17.23 -21.97 -11.40
C ASP A 508 16.53 -20.60 -11.36
N PRO A 509 17.09 -19.53 -11.96
CA PRO A 509 16.45 -18.23 -11.98
C PRO A 509 15.15 -18.24 -12.78
N ALA A 510 15.03 -19.08 -13.80
CA ALA A 510 13.82 -19.16 -14.62
C ALA A 510 12.64 -19.71 -13.82
N PHE A 511 12.89 -20.67 -12.92
CA PHE A 511 11.90 -21.16 -11.98
C PHE A 511 11.37 -20.04 -11.08
N TRP A 512 12.26 -19.26 -10.46
CA TRP A 512 11.85 -18.16 -9.58
C TRP A 512 11.11 -17.05 -10.33
N ASP A 513 11.66 -16.63 -11.46
CA ASP A 513 11.02 -15.64 -12.32
C ASP A 513 9.59 -16.08 -12.70
N GLU A 514 9.38 -17.36 -12.99
CA GLU A 514 8.06 -17.93 -13.30
C GLU A 514 7.14 -18.03 -12.07
N SER A 515 7.67 -18.43 -10.92
CA SER A 515 6.89 -18.54 -9.68
C SER A 515 6.47 -17.17 -9.14
N PHE A 516 7.25 -16.11 -9.32
CA PHE A 516 6.91 -14.75 -8.86
C PHE A 516 5.98 -14.00 -9.84
N LEU A 517 5.86 -14.49 -11.07
CA LEU A 517 5.09 -13.84 -12.11
C LEU A 517 3.59 -13.62 -11.79
N PRO A 518 2.88 -14.53 -11.10
CA PRO A 518 1.48 -14.31 -10.70
C PRO A 518 1.26 -13.08 -9.81
N LEU A 519 2.30 -12.56 -9.16
CA LEU A 519 2.22 -11.35 -8.33
C LEU A 519 2.05 -10.07 -9.14
N GLU A 520 2.49 -10.05 -10.40
CA GLU A 520 2.29 -8.90 -11.29
C GLU A 520 0.82 -8.76 -11.74
N GLY A 521 0.06 -9.87 -11.66
CA GLY A 521 -1.35 -9.90 -11.99
C GLY A 521 -1.86 -11.32 -12.23
N PRO A 522 -3.17 -11.57 -12.03
CA PRO A 522 -3.76 -12.90 -12.17
C PRO A 522 -3.52 -13.49 -13.56
N GLU A 523 -3.10 -14.75 -13.56
CA GLU A 523 -3.06 -15.58 -14.75
C GLU A 523 -4.44 -16.17 -15.00
N VAL A 524 -5.06 -15.75 -16.10
CA VAL A 524 -6.45 -16.17 -16.43
C VAL A 524 -6.44 -17.48 -17.19
N TRP A 525 -5.42 -17.70 -18.02
CA TRP A 525 -5.29 -18.91 -18.81
C TRP A 525 -3.84 -19.22 -19.13
N ARG A 526 -3.50 -20.51 -19.11
CA ARG A 526 -2.24 -21.05 -19.60
C ARG A 526 -2.51 -22.30 -20.41
N ASN A 527 -1.88 -22.36 -21.58
CA ASN A 527 -1.79 -23.58 -22.35
C ASN A 527 -0.73 -24.48 -21.71
N THR A 528 -1.14 -25.28 -20.73
CA THR A 528 -0.28 -26.37 -20.27
C THR A 528 -0.16 -27.33 -21.43
N LYS A 529 1.03 -27.36 -22.06
CA LYS A 529 1.36 -28.41 -23.02
C LYS A 529 1.11 -29.71 -22.25
N SER A 530 0.01 -30.39 -22.57
CA SER A 530 -0.27 -31.72 -22.03
C SER A 530 1.01 -32.49 -22.30
N ASN A 531 1.69 -32.90 -21.23
CA ASN A 531 3.00 -33.54 -21.29
C ASN A 531 2.76 -34.90 -21.95
N LYS A 532 2.64 -34.90 -23.28
CA LYS A 532 2.23 -36.03 -24.11
C LYS A 532 3.44 -36.96 -24.20
N ASN A 533 3.68 -37.68 -23.11
CA ASN A 533 4.32 -38.99 -23.14
C ASN A 533 3.45 -40.05 -23.86
N LYS A 534 2.35 -39.64 -24.52
CA LYS A 534 1.53 -40.50 -25.39
C LYS A 534 2.21 -40.61 -26.77
N LYS A 535 3.15 -41.54 -26.88
CA LYS A 535 3.90 -41.86 -28.11
C LYS A 535 3.08 -42.58 -29.20
N ASP A 536 1.82 -42.98 -28.96
CA ASP A 536 1.23 -44.10 -29.72
C ASP A 536 -0.13 -43.86 -30.40
N SER A 537 -0.53 -42.64 -30.76
CA SER A 537 -1.76 -42.49 -31.56
C SER A 537 -1.63 -41.44 -32.66
N GLY A 538 -1.41 -41.90 -33.89
CA GLY A 538 -1.34 -41.13 -35.13
C GLY A 538 -2.68 -40.48 -35.53
N GLY A 539 -3.15 -39.55 -34.70
CA GLY A 539 -4.18 -38.58 -35.08
C GLY A 539 -3.50 -37.38 -35.76
N THR A 540 -3.94 -37.05 -36.96
CA THR A 540 -3.48 -35.93 -37.78
C THR A 540 -3.50 -34.60 -37.01
N ASP A 541 -2.32 -34.00 -36.94
CA ASP A 541 -1.92 -32.89 -36.09
C ASP A 541 -2.51 -31.52 -36.48
N LEU A 542 -3.56 -31.09 -35.77
CA LEU A 542 -3.87 -29.67 -35.59
C LEU A 542 -2.89 -28.98 -34.61
N THR A 543 -1.93 -29.72 -34.03
CA THR A 543 -0.88 -29.17 -33.17
C THR A 543 0.31 -28.55 -33.94
N ASN A 544 0.34 -28.70 -35.28
CA ASN A 544 1.41 -28.18 -36.13
C ASN A 544 1.25 -26.70 -36.56
N LEU A 545 0.16 -26.03 -36.16
CA LEU A 545 0.14 -24.57 -36.23
C LEU A 545 1.12 -24.07 -35.18
N GLY A 546 2.27 -23.61 -35.67
CA GLY A 546 3.35 -23.11 -34.84
C GLY A 546 2.83 -22.13 -33.79
N PRO A 547 3.47 -22.08 -32.61
CA PRO A 547 3.09 -21.22 -31.49
C PRO A 547 2.79 -19.77 -31.89
N SER A 548 3.55 -19.24 -32.86
CA SER A 548 3.38 -17.91 -33.42
C SER A 548 2.03 -17.68 -34.11
N SER A 549 1.45 -18.69 -34.78
CA SER A 549 0.15 -18.55 -35.43
C SER A 549 -0.99 -18.55 -34.42
N ARG A 550 -0.91 -19.41 -33.39
CA ARG A 550 -1.89 -19.43 -32.30
C ARG A 550 -1.80 -18.17 -31.45
N TYR A 551 -0.58 -17.67 -31.23
CA TYR A 551 -0.32 -16.41 -30.55
C TYR A 551 -1.00 -15.23 -31.25
N ASN A 552 -0.77 -15.04 -32.56
CA ASN A 552 -1.38 -13.93 -33.30
C ASN A 552 -2.91 -14.00 -33.30
N SER A 553 -3.49 -15.20 -33.49
CA SER A 553 -4.94 -15.41 -33.40
C SER A 553 -5.49 -15.06 -32.02
N LEU A 554 -4.79 -15.45 -30.94
CA LEU A 554 -5.21 -15.13 -29.57
C LEU A 554 -5.10 -13.63 -29.26
N VAL A 555 -4.05 -12.96 -29.74
CA VAL A 555 -3.90 -11.50 -29.61
C VAL A 555 -5.04 -10.76 -30.32
N GLU A 556 -5.36 -11.17 -31.55
CA GLU A 556 -6.48 -10.60 -32.31
C GLU A 556 -7.81 -10.83 -31.60
N TYR A 557 -8.07 -12.06 -31.13
CA TYR A 557 -9.27 -12.40 -30.37
C TYR A 557 -9.42 -11.58 -29.09
N VAL A 558 -8.35 -11.42 -28.30
CA VAL A 558 -8.36 -10.58 -27.10
C VAL A 558 -8.59 -9.10 -27.46
N GLY A 559 -8.05 -8.65 -28.59
CA GLY A 559 -8.34 -7.35 -29.23
C GLY A 559 -9.83 -7.11 -29.44
N GLU A 560 -10.47 -7.99 -30.19
CA GLU A 560 -11.90 -7.90 -30.51
C GLU A 560 -12.79 -8.01 -29.27
N TRP A 561 -12.45 -8.93 -28.36
CA TRP A 561 -13.16 -9.07 -27.09
C TRP A 561 -13.12 -7.78 -26.27
N ALA A 562 -11.96 -7.14 -26.19
CA ALA A 562 -11.78 -5.90 -25.43
C ALA A 562 -12.57 -4.74 -26.04
N GLU A 563 -12.58 -4.62 -27.37
CA GLU A 563 -13.39 -3.63 -28.09
C GLU A 563 -14.89 -3.84 -27.85
N LEU A 564 -15.37 -5.08 -27.97
CA LEU A 564 -16.76 -5.42 -27.68
C LEU A 564 -17.14 -5.14 -26.22
N LEU A 565 -16.22 -5.42 -25.28
CA LEU A 565 -16.44 -5.13 -23.86
C LEU A 565 -16.54 -3.62 -23.62
N ALA A 566 -15.68 -2.82 -24.25
CA ALA A 566 -15.69 -1.36 -24.17
C ALA A 566 -16.95 -0.75 -24.79
N GLU A 567 -17.39 -1.23 -25.96
CA GLU A 567 -18.60 -0.76 -26.63
C GLU A 567 -19.87 -1.10 -25.85
N THR A 568 -19.96 -2.33 -25.34
CA THR A 568 -21.16 -2.77 -24.64
C THR A 568 -21.27 -2.17 -23.25
N GLY A 569 -20.14 -2.04 -22.51
CA GLY A 569 -20.08 -1.52 -21.14
C GLY A 569 -20.96 -2.28 -20.13
N LYS A 570 -21.63 -3.36 -20.53
CA LYS A 570 -22.67 -4.02 -19.73
C LYS A 570 -22.06 -4.54 -18.43
N GLY A 571 -22.63 -4.22 -17.28
CA GLY A 571 -22.18 -4.75 -15.98
C GLY A 571 -20.87 -4.17 -15.46
N LEU A 572 -20.24 -3.21 -16.17
CA LEU A 572 -19.12 -2.45 -15.64
C LEU A 572 -19.66 -1.21 -14.92
N THR A 573 -19.11 -0.92 -13.75
CA THR A 573 -19.45 0.30 -12.99
C THR A 573 -18.66 1.51 -13.48
N THR A 574 -17.66 1.30 -14.34
CA THR A 574 -16.86 2.33 -15.00
C THR A 574 -16.81 2.07 -16.51
N PRO A 575 -17.10 3.06 -17.36
CA PRO A 575 -16.86 2.95 -18.79
C PRO A 575 -15.36 2.78 -19.05
N ILE A 576 -15.05 1.96 -20.05
CA ILE A 576 -13.68 1.62 -20.38
C ILE A 576 -13.38 1.97 -21.83
N LEU A 577 -12.12 2.27 -22.12
CA LEU A 577 -11.59 2.42 -23.47
C LEU A 577 -10.58 1.30 -23.72
N ALA A 578 -10.80 0.51 -24.77
CA ALA A 578 -9.83 -0.47 -25.22
C ALA A 578 -8.79 0.20 -26.12
N ALA A 579 -7.51 0.07 -25.78
CA ALA A 579 -6.38 0.52 -26.57
C ALA A 579 -5.52 -0.69 -26.93
N ARG A 580 -5.35 -0.94 -28.24
CA ARG A 580 -4.51 -2.04 -28.73
C ARG A 580 -3.03 -1.72 -28.51
N GLY A 581 -2.26 -2.75 -28.18
CA GLY A 581 -0.83 -2.67 -27.96
C GLY A 581 -0.50 -2.34 -26.50
N ILE A 582 0.44 -3.10 -25.96
CA ILE A 582 1.02 -2.87 -24.64
C ILE A 582 2.51 -2.59 -24.83
N GLU A 583 3.07 -1.68 -24.05
CA GLU A 583 4.52 -1.49 -24.02
C GLU A 583 5.20 -2.80 -23.63
N SER A 584 5.87 -3.43 -24.61
CA SER A 584 6.57 -4.68 -24.41
C SER A 584 7.68 -4.45 -23.39
N LYS A 585 7.50 -4.99 -22.18
CA LYS A 585 8.56 -5.01 -21.19
C LYS A 585 9.43 -6.21 -21.50
N SER A 586 10.69 -5.97 -21.86
CA SER A 586 11.65 -7.04 -22.06
C SER A 586 11.88 -7.78 -20.73
N SER A 587 11.15 -8.85 -20.50
CA SER A 587 11.37 -9.76 -19.38
C SER A 587 12.21 -10.94 -19.87
N SER A 588 13.16 -11.36 -19.02
CA SER A 588 14.01 -12.54 -19.24
C SER A 588 13.21 -13.79 -19.57
N LEU A 589 11.96 -13.91 -19.11
CA LEU A 589 11.12 -15.10 -19.28
C LEU A 589 10.40 -15.22 -20.62
N MET A 590 10.32 -14.12 -21.37
CA MET A 590 9.29 -13.94 -22.37
C MET A 590 9.91 -13.86 -23.75
N GLN A 591 9.42 -14.67 -24.68
CA GLN A 591 9.86 -14.61 -26.06
C GLN A 591 9.12 -13.50 -26.81
N THR A 592 7.80 -13.43 -26.66
CA THR A 592 6.94 -12.42 -27.26
C THR A 592 5.81 -12.04 -26.30
N GLN A 593 5.43 -10.76 -26.33
CA GLN A 593 4.40 -10.17 -25.47
C GLN A 593 3.64 -9.10 -26.26
N ASP A 594 2.32 -9.19 -26.26
CA ASP A 594 1.41 -8.19 -26.83
C ASP A 594 0.06 -8.27 -26.11
N GLY A 595 -0.87 -7.36 -26.37
CA GLY A 595 -2.20 -7.42 -25.77
C GLY A 595 -3.00 -6.14 -25.91
N VAL A 596 -3.90 -5.93 -24.96
CA VAL A 596 -4.82 -4.80 -24.95
C VAL A 596 -4.83 -4.13 -23.59
N ARG A 597 -4.83 -2.79 -23.60
CA ARG A 597 -5.01 -1.97 -22.41
C ARG A 597 -6.46 -1.53 -22.29
N LEU A 598 -7.10 -1.84 -21.18
CA LEU A 598 -8.44 -1.38 -20.82
C LEU A 598 -8.30 -0.17 -19.88
N LEU A 599 -8.44 1.04 -20.42
CA LEU A 599 -8.36 2.29 -19.66
C LEU A 599 -9.71 2.60 -19.02
N PHE A 600 -9.73 2.85 -17.71
CA PHE A 600 -10.91 3.32 -17.01
C PHE A 600 -11.13 4.80 -17.30
N LEU A 601 -12.23 5.11 -17.98
CA LEU A 601 -12.58 6.48 -18.32
C LEU A 601 -13.17 7.20 -17.09
N PRO A 602 -12.78 8.47 -16.86
CA PRO A 602 -13.32 9.23 -15.75
C PRO A 602 -14.82 9.44 -15.95
N THR A 603 -15.61 9.01 -14.97
CA THR A 603 -17.06 9.25 -14.97
C THR A 603 -17.37 10.54 -14.24
N THR A 604 -18.16 11.42 -14.86
CA THR A 604 -18.70 12.62 -14.19
C THR A 604 -19.55 12.28 -12.96
N THR A 605 -20.10 11.08 -12.89
CA THR A 605 -20.77 10.53 -11.70
C THR A 605 -19.83 10.24 -10.53
N GLY A 606 -18.50 10.26 -10.72
CA GLY A 606 -17.50 9.98 -9.68
C GLY A 606 -17.48 10.99 -8.53
N LYS A 607 -18.08 12.17 -8.67
CA LYS A 607 -18.28 13.10 -7.55
C LYS A 607 -19.36 12.63 -6.55
N ASN A 608 -20.24 11.72 -6.95
CA ASN A 608 -21.35 11.23 -6.12
C ASN A 608 -21.13 9.82 -5.56
N TYR A 609 -20.22 9.04 -6.14
CA TYR A 609 -19.84 7.72 -5.61
C TYR A 609 -18.63 7.88 -4.71
N GLN A 610 -18.90 8.05 -3.42
CA GLN A 610 -17.86 7.93 -2.40
C GLN A 610 -17.56 6.44 -2.24
N SER A 611 -16.29 6.06 -2.06
CA SER A 611 -15.98 4.65 -1.76
C SER A 611 -16.70 4.26 -0.46
N ARG A 612 -17.01 2.98 -0.26
CA ARG A 612 -17.69 2.51 0.96
C ARG A 612 -16.98 2.97 2.23
N GLU A 613 -15.64 3.06 2.22
CA GLU A 613 -14.85 3.62 3.31
C GLU A 613 -14.96 5.13 3.46
N GLU A 614 -15.03 5.87 2.35
CA GLU A 614 -15.18 7.32 2.36
C GLU A 614 -16.59 7.73 2.80
N GLU A 615 -17.61 6.98 2.40
CA GLU A 615 -18.98 7.06 2.93
C GLU A 615 -18.99 6.78 4.44
N LEU A 616 -18.33 5.72 4.90
CA LEU A 616 -18.23 5.38 6.33
C LEU A 616 -17.49 6.45 7.15
N LYS A 617 -16.42 7.04 6.58
CA LYS A 617 -15.70 8.16 7.21
C LYS A 617 -16.56 9.43 7.23
N LYS A 618 -17.32 9.71 6.18
CA LYS A 618 -18.21 10.87 6.12
C LYS A 618 -19.37 10.73 7.09
N GLU A 619 -19.97 9.55 7.21
CA GLU A 619 -20.99 9.24 8.21
C GLU A 619 -20.45 9.38 9.64
N LYS A 620 -19.22 8.90 9.91
CA LYS A 620 -18.55 9.12 11.21
C LYS A 620 -18.26 10.59 11.48
N SER A 621 -17.82 11.36 10.49
CA SER A 621 -17.56 12.81 10.64
C SER A 621 -18.83 13.66 10.71
N GLY A 622 -19.94 13.18 10.15
CA GLY A 622 -21.22 13.89 10.10
C GLY A 622 -22.01 13.83 11.41
N LYS A 623 -21.63 12.94 12.35
CA LYS A 623 -22.35 12.74 13.61
C LYS A 623 -21.79 13.55 14.78
N SER A 624 -20.64 14.21 14.61
CA SER A 624 -20.01 15.05 15.64
C SER A 624 -19.95 16.51 15.18
N GLY A 625 -21.01 17.30 15.39
CA GLY A 625 -20.92 18.74 15.09
C GLY A 625 -22.23 19.49 15.02
N SER A 626 -22.89 19.64 16.17
CA SER A 626 -23.83 20.73 16.42
C SER A 626 -23.13 22.09 16.26
N GLY A 627 -23.73 23.00 15.49
CA GLY A 627 -23.54 24.44 15.66
C GLY A 627 -22.49 25.14 14.79
N SER A 628 -22.97 25.73 13.69
CA SER A 628 -22.59 27.10 13.27
C SER A 628 -21.17 27.34 12.75
N GLN A 629 -20.97 27.16 11.44
CA GLN A 629 -20.44 28.21 10.54
C GLN A 629 -20.42 27.68 9.09
N ALA A 630 -21.16 28.34 8.20
CA ALA A 630 -21.18 28.02 6.78
C ALA A 630 -19.79 28.29 6.17
N PRO A 631 -19.15 27.31 5.49
CA PRO A 631 -17.86 27.52 4.87
C PRO A 631 -17.99 28.47 3.68
N SER A 632 -17.24 29.57 3.72
CA SER A 632 -17.18 30.59 2.67
C SER A 632 -16.70 30.01 1.33
N ALA A 633 -17.50 30.17 0.28
CA ALA A 633 -17.37 29.57 -1.05
C ALA A 633 -16.14 29.99 -1.89
N SER A 634 -15.20 30.78 -1.36
CA SER A 634 -14.12 31.40 -2.15
C SER A 634 -12.81 30.60 -2.23
N LYS A 635 -12.60 29.57 -1.39
CA LYS A 635 -11.39 28.71 -1.46
C LYS A 635 -11.54 27.47 -2.34
N ALA A 636 -12.76 27.03 -2.64
CA ALA A 636 -13.01 25.81 -3.43
C ALA A 636 -12.65 25.97 -4.93
N SER A 637 -12.72 27.19 -5.49
CA SER A 637 -12.54 27.38 -6.94
C SER A 637 -11.08 27.43 -7.41
N ILE A 638 -10.12 27.63 -6.51
CA ILE A 638 -8.68 27.73 -6.86
C ILE A 638 -8.04 26.32 -6.82
N ASP A 639 -8.38 25.50 -5.83
CA ASP A 639 -7.92 24.10 -5.77
C ASP A 639 -8.51 23.24 -6.91
N GLU A 640 -9.73 23.54 -7.38
CA GLU A 640 -10.35 22.81 -8.48
C GLU A 640 -9.65 23.08 -9.84
N LYS A 641 -9.10 24.28 -10.06
CA LYS A 641 -8.32 24.59 -11.27
C LYS A 641 -6.89 24.04 -11.24
N LEU A 642 -6.28 23.91 -10.06
CA LEU A 642 -4.97 23.26 -9.90
C LEU A 642 -5.07 21.72 -9.98
N ARG A 643 -6.20 21.12 -9.59
CA ARG A 643 -6.47 19.69 -9.79
C ARG A 643 -6.73 19.33 -11.26
N GLN A 644 -7.35 20.22 -12.05
CA GLN A 644 -7.66 19.95 -13.47
C GLN A 644 -6.45 19.91 -14.42
N THR A 645 -5.30 20.45 -14.02
CA THR A 645 -4.08 20.50 -14.89
C THR A 645 -3.16 19.29 -14.72
N LYS A 646 -3.33 18.49 -13.66
CA LYS A 646 -2.84 17.11 -13.64
C LYS A 646 -3.98 16.25 -14.16
N ARG A 647 -3.97 15.91 -15.46
CA ARG A 647 -4.82 14.81 -15.95
C ARG A 647 -4.51 13.61 -15.07
N ALA A 648 -5.45 13.22 -14.21
CA ALA A 648 -5.37 12.02 -13.40
C ALA A 648 -4.93 10.90 -14.36
N LYS A 649 -3.77 10.29 -14.11
CA LYS A 649 -3.31 9.22 -15.00
C LYS A 649 -4.33 8.11 -14.87
N GLU A 650 -4.97 7.80 -16.00
CA GLU A 650 -6.08 6.87 -16.09
C GLU A 650 -5.63 5.50 -15.56
N GLY A 651 -6.34 5.00 -14.55
CA GLY A 651 -6.20 3.62 -14.10
C GLY A 651 -6.70 2.66 -15.17
N GLY A 652 -6.32 1.39 -15.11
CA GLY A 652 -6.76 0.41 -16.11
C GLY A 652 -6.25 -1.00 -15.88
N ILE A 653 -6.57 -1.90 -16.82
CA ILE A 653 -6.11 -3.29 -16.82
C ILE A 653 -5.42 -3.58 -18.15
N ASP A 654 -4.17 -4.01 -18.09
CA ASP A 654 -3.41 -4.55 -19.22
C ASP A 654 -3.70 -6.05 -19.33
N VAL A 655 -4.42 -6.46 -20.37
CA VAL A 655 -4.64 -7.87 -20.72
C VAL A 655 -3.56 -8.30 -21.70
N VAL A 656 -2.64 -9.13 -21.22
CA VAL A 656 -1.39 -9.43 -21.90
C VAL A 656 -1.38 -10.89 -22.33
N VAL A 657 -1.16 -11.11 -23.62
CA VAL A 657 -0.94 -12.42 -24.25
C VAL A 657 0.56 -12.62 -24.45
N GLU A 658 1.04 -13.78 -24.03
CA GLU A 658 2.47 -14.00 -23.84
C GLU A 658 2.90 -15.39 -24.29
N VAL A 659 4.09 -15.47 -24.89
CA VAL A 659 4.78 -16.74 -25.17
C VAL A 659 5.99 -16.83 -24.26
N THR A 660 6.01 -17.84 -23.39
CA THR A 660 7.16 -18.11 -22.51
C THR A 660 8.33 -18.71 -23.28
N LYS A 661 9.52 -18.74 -22.68
CA LYS A 661 10.69 -19.44 -23.24
C LYS A 661 10.47 -20.94 -23.49
N ASP A 662 9.60 -21.57 -22.69
CA ASP A 662 9.17 -22.96 -22.89
C ASP A 662 8.08 -23.09 -23.97
N ASP A 663 7.85 -21.99 -24.70
CA ASP A 663 6.92 -21.92 -25.79
C ASP A 663 5.49 -22.27 -25.34
N GLN A 664 5.15 -21.83 -24.12
CA GLN A 664 3.79 -21.92 -23.57
C GLN A 664 3.08 -20.60 -23.81
N LEU A 665 1.85 -20.69 -24.31
CA LEU A 665 0.97 -19.54 -24.50
C LEU A 665 0.20 -19.28 -23.20
N ARG A 666 0.20 -18.04 -22.72
CA ARG A 666 -0.57 -17.64 -21.53
C ARG A 666 -1.22 -16.27 -21.72
N VAL A 667 -2.29 -16.04 -20.95
CA VAL A 667 -2.99 -14.76 -20.87
C VAL A 667 -3.06 -14.33 -19.42
N ARG A 668 -2.56 -13.13 -19.15
CA ARG A 668 -2.56 -12.50 -17.82
C ARG A 668 -3.30 -11.18 -17.87
N ALA A 669 -3.86 -10.78 -16.75
CA ALA A 669 -4.40 -9.45 -16.56
C ALA A 669 -3.58 -8.74 -15.49
N ARG A 670 -3.05 -7.57 -15.81
CA ARG A 670 -2.22 -6.75 -14.92
C ARG A 670 -2.91 -5.43 -14.67
N ARG A 671 -2.75 -4.89 -13.47
CA ARG A 671 -3.18 -3.53 -13.19
C ARG A 671 -2.23 -2.54 -13.87
N CYS A 672 -2.77 -1.56 -14.57
CA CYS A 672 -2.00 -0.43 -15.09
C CYS A 672 -1.60 0.48 -13.94
N ASN A 673 -0.44 1.16 -14.04
CA ASN A 673 -0.01 2.12 -13.03
C ASN A 673 -1.07 3.22 -12.83
N TYR A 674 -1.73 3.19 -11.69
CA TYR A 674 -2.67 4.21 -11.24
C TYR A 674 -1.91 5.49 -10.93
N ALA A 675 -2.48 6.65 -11.29
CA ALA A 675 -2.15 7.83 -10.48
C ALA A 675 -2.73 7.64 -9.07
N ASP A 676 -2.12 8.28 -8.08
CA ASP A 676 -2.55 8.20 -6.67
C ASP A 676 -4.02 8.62 -6.44
N ASP A 677 -4.61 9.32 -7.41
CA ASP A 677 -6.02 9.77 -7.40
C ASP A 677 -6.96 8.90 -8.24
N ALA A 678 -6.47 7.85 -8.90
CA ALA A 678 -7.33 6.98 -9.69
C ALA A 678 -8.20 6.10 -8.78
N VAL A 679 -9.52 6.28 -8.89
CA VAL A 679 -10.49 5.49 -8.14
C VAL A 679 -10.53 4.07 -8.69
N LEU A 680 -10.01 3.13 -7.90
CA LEU A 680 -10.14 1.69 -8.12
C LEU A 680 -11.57 1.26 -7.90
N LYS A 681 -12.19 0.66 -8.92
CA LYS A 681 -13.50 0.00 -8.76
C LYS A 681 -13.31 -1.51 -8.86
N GLU A 682 -13.03 -2.15 -7.73
CA GLU A 682 -12.76 -3.58 -7.59
C GLU A 682 -13.80 -4.46 -8.30
N LEU A 683 -15.08 -4.12 -8.20
CA LEU A 683 -16.18 -4.82 -8.89
C LEU A 683 -16.04 -4.83 -10.42
N SER A 684 -15.49 -3.77 -11.01
CA SER A 684 -15.24 -3.73 -12.46
C SER A 684 -14.08 -4.66 -12.82
N GLU A 685 -13.03 -4.74 -12.01
CA GLU A 685 -11.90 -5.63 -12.26
C GLU A 685 -12.31 -7.11 -12.21
N GLU A 686 -13.03 -7.52 -11.16
CA GLU A 686 -13.57 -8.88 -11.04
C GLU A 686 -14.46 -9.25 -12.23
N THR A 687 -15.32 -8.32 -12.65
CA THR A 687 -16.21 -8.53 -13.80
C THR A 687 -15.42 -8.69 -15.10
N ILE A 688 -14.36 -7.89 -15.30
CA ILE A 688 -13.47 -7.99 -16.46
C ILE A 688 -12.75 -9.35 -16.46
N LEU A 689 -12.18 -9.76 -15.33
CA LEU A 689 -11.47 -11.04 -15.21
C LEU A 689 -12.40 -12.23 -15.47
N LYS A 690 -13.61 -12.21 -14.92
CA LYS A 690 -14.61 -13.26 -15.16
C LYS A 690 -14.98 -13.37 -16.63
N ARG A 691 -15.25 -12.24 -17.29
CA ARG A 691 -15.58 -12.22 -18.73
C ARG A 691 -14.42 -12.61 -19.62
N LEU A 692 -13.20 -12.24 -19.24
CA LEU A 692 -11.99 -12.64 -19.94
C LEU A 692 -11.83 -14.16 -19.86
N LYS A 693 -12.05 -14.75 -18.68
CA LYS A 693 -12.03 -16.21 -18.50
C LYS A 693 -13.08 -16.90 -19.37
N ASP A 694 -14.33 -16.44 -19.35
CA ASP A 694 -15.41 -16.99 -20.16
C ASP A 694 -15.08 -16.90 -21.67
N ALA A 695 -14.52 -15.79 -22.13
CA ALA A 695 -14.11 -15.61 -23.52
C ALA A 695 -12.95 -16.55 -23.91
N LEU A 696 -11.95 -16.71 -23.04
CA LEU A 696 -10.84 -17.63 -23.27
C LEU A 696 -11.27 -19.09 -23.29
N GLU A 697 -12.32 -19.46 -22.54
CA GLU A 697 -12.93 -20.80 -22.61
C GLU A 697 -13.60 -21.04 -23.98
N VAL A 698 -14.30 -20.05 -24.53
CA VAL A 698 -14.87 -20.12 -25.88
C VAL A 698 -13.75 -20.27 -26.92
N TRP A 699 -12.74 -19.40 -26.87
CA TRP A 699 -11.59 -19.47 -27.80
C TRP A 699 -10.89 -20.82 -27.73
N LYS A 700 -10.69 -21.36 -26.51
CA LYS A 700 -10.11 -22.68 -26.30
C LYS A 700 -10.93 -23.77 -26.96
N ASN A 701 -12.26 -23.73 -26.87
CA ASN A 701 -13.13 -24.73 -27.49
C ASN A 701 -13.11 -24.66 -29.03
N ASP A 702 -12.96 -23.47 -29.59
CA ASP A 702 -12.87 -23.28 -31.05
C ASP A 702 -11.52 -23.73 -31.65
N HIS A 703 -10.48 -23.80 -30.81
CA HIS A 703 -9.09 -24.12 -31.22
C HIS A 703 -8.53 -25.41 -30.59
N ALA A 704 -9.37 -26.18 -29.88
CA ALA A 704 -9.06 -27.51 -29.35
C ALA A 704 -9.29 -28.58 -30.43
#